data_AF-A0A444UAM8-F1
#
_entry.id   AF-A0A444UAM8-F1
#
_cell.length_a   1.000
_cell.length_b   1.000
_cell.length_c   1.000
_cell.angle_alpha   90.00
_cell.angle_beta   90.00
_cell.angle_gamma   90.00
#
_symmetry.space_group_name_H-M   'P 1'
#
loop_
_entity.id
_entity.type
_entity.pdbx_description
1 polymer ?
#
loop_
_entity_poly.entity_id
_entity_poly.type
_entity_poly.pdbx_seq_one_letter_code
_entity_poly.pdbx_strand_id
1 'polypeptide(L)'
;MEHSGTDFNILLATDSYKVTHYKQYPPNTSKVYSYFECRETKTENSKARKKYDGHLPIEIKAVPEGSVIPRGNVLFTVESTDPECYWLTNWVETILVQVWYPVTVATNSREQKKILAKYLMETSGNLERLEYKLHDFGYRGVSSQETAGIGASAHLVNFKGTDTVAGIGVIKKYYGTKDPVPGYSVPAAEHSTITAWGKDYEKDAFEHIVKQFPSVPVSIVSDSYDIYNACEKIWGEDLRSLIETRSADAPLIVRPDSGNPLDTVLKVLEILGKKFTPTENSKGFKVLPPYIRVIQGDGVDINTLQEIVEGMKEHKWSIENISFGSGGALLQKLTRDLLNCSFKCSYVVTNGLGVNVFKDPVADPNKRSKKGRLSLHKTPSGEYVTLEEGKGDLEEYGVDLLHTVFKNGTIIKTYTFDEKMTGLQLNFRPIMEPLGFIKILEWIFAIFAFATCGGYSGKSVISVFCRDGPNATLNVNFSYPFKLNQVVLVPSGKDICNRTLQETHLIGDSSSSAEFFVSVAVFAFLYCIAALVLYVGYLHVYNESNRGPMIDFVVTCLFAFFWLVSSSAWAQGLGNVKTSIGTEGIRETLSACKEDGITCDVTSFANMGGLSVSVVFGFLNLILWVGNAWFAFKETSWHTPPQTGSTTQQGSESVSAPPRM
;
A
#
# COMPACT_ATOMS: atom_id res chain seq x y z
N MET A 1 -20.01 18.54 -34.81
CA MET A 1 -20.96 19.56 -34.32
C MET A 1 -20.40 20.10 -33.02
N GLU A 2 -20.34 21.42 -32.88
CA GLU A 2 -19.94 22.06 -31.63
C GLU A 2 -21.11 21.98 -30.64
N HIS A 3 -20.89 21.40 -29.46
CA HIS A 3 -21.90 21.42 -28.40
C HIS A 3 -21.72 22.65 -27.51
N SER A 4 -22.73 23.52 -27.53
CA SER A 4 -22.85 24.70 -26.67
C SER A 4 -22.76 24.34 -25.18
N GLY A 5 -21.92 25.04 -24.43
CA GLY A 5 -21.72 24.85 -23.00
C GLY A 5 -22.86 25.38 -22.12
N THR A 6 -24.07 24.84 -22.29
CA THR A 6 -25.28 25.23 -21.54
C THR A 6 -26.19 24.03 -21.34
N ASP A 7 -26.51 23.68 -20.09
CA ASP A 7 -27.79 23.02 -19.69
C ASP A 7 -27.90 22.81 -18.17
N PHE A 8 -26.79 22.55 -17.46
CA PHE A 8 -26.86 22.30 -16.01
C PHE A 8 -27.18 23.57 -15.21
N ASN A 9 -28.30 23.56 -14.48
CA ASN A 9 -28.70 24.64 -13.57
C ASN A 9 -28.95 24.10 -12.14
N ILE A 10 -28.08 24.45 -11.20
CA ILE A 10 -28.18 24.03 -9.79
C ILE A 10 -29.46 24.51 -9.08
N LEU A 11 -30.16 25.52 -9.62
CA LEU A 11 -31.47 25.94 -9.12
C LEU A 11 -32.61 24.95 -9.46
N LEU A 12 -32.36 23.99 -10.36
CA LEU A 12 -33.30 22.95 -10.77
C LEU A 12 -32.82 21.52 -10.43
N ALA A 13 -31.52 21.32 -10.20
CA ALA A 13 -30.90 20.04 -9.86
C ALA A 13 -31.17 19.57 -8.40
N THR A 14 -32.44 19.52 -8.00
CA THR A 14 -32.83 19.39 -6.58
C THR A 14 -34.34 19.17 -6.39
N ASP A 15 -34.76 18.52 -5.31
CA ASP A 15 -36.17 18.14 -5.10
C ASP A 15 -37.14 19.34 -5.01
N SER A 16 -38.42 19.06 -5.29
CA SER A 16 -39.49 20.06 -5.34
C SER A 16 -39.96 20.53 -3.96
N TYR A 17 -40.31 19.60 -3.04
CA TYR A 17 -40.80 19.92 -1.68
C TYR A 17 -39.88 20.91 -0.97
N LYS A 18 -38.59 20.58 -1.07
CA LYS A 18 -37.38 21.34 -0.79
C LYS A 18 -37.58 22.84 -1.00
N VAL A 19 -38.09 23.31 -2.15
CA VAL A 19 -38.11 24.74 -2.56
C VAL A 19 -38.73 25.69 -1.51
N THR A 20 -39.66 25.20 -0.70
CA THR A 20 -40.40 26.00 0.29
C THR A 20 -39.67 26.24 1.61
N HIS A 21 -38.60 25.50 1.89
CA HIS A 21 -38.15 25.26 3.28
C HIS A 21 -37.51 26.44 4.03
N TYR A 22 -37.06 27.50 3.34
CA TYR A 22 -36.62 28.73 4.02
C TYR A 22 -37.74 29.45 4.78
N LYS A 23 -39.00 29.07 4.54
CA LYS A 23 -40.16 29.49 5.34
C LYS A 23 -40.48 28.53 6.48
N GLN A 24 -39.73 27.44 6.65
CA GLN A 24 -39.98 26.37 7.63
C GLN A 24 -38.93 26.28 8.73
N TYR A 25 -37.68 26.69 8.47
CA TYR A 25 -36.67 26.80 9.53
C TYR A 25 -37.10 27.83 10.59
N PRO A 26 -36.60 27.70 11.84
CA PRO A 26 -36.86 28.69 12.88
C PRO A 26 -36.49 30.12 12.45
N PRO A 27 -37.27 31.14 12.87
CA PRO A 27 -36.85 32.53 12.76
C PRO A 27 -35.48 32.73 13.41
N ASN A 28 -34.65 33.58 12.79
CA ASN A 28 -33.28 33.89 13.24
C ASN A 28 -32.31 32.68 13.25
N THR A 29 -32.55 31.63 12.46
CA THR A 29 -31.51 30.64 12.13
C THR A 29 -30.43 31.28 11.25
N SER A 30 -29.16 31.17 11.66
CA SER A 30 -27.98 31.74 10.98
C SER A 30 -26.95 30.68 10.56
N LYS A 31 -27.17 29.41 10.88
CA LYS A 31 -26.39 28.29 10.34
C LYS A 31 -27.21 27.02 10.35
N VAL A 32 -27.12 26.23 9.28
CA VAL A 32 -27.47 24.81 9.28
C VAL A 32 -26.21 24.03 8.92
N TYR A 33 -25.86 23.06 9.76
CA TYR A 33 -24.77 22.12 9.56
C TYR A 33 -25.36 20.73 9.37
N SER A 34 -24.93 20.04 8.32
CA SER A 34 -25.35 18.69 7.97
C SER A 34 -24.16 17.80 7.64
N TYR A 35 -24.40 16.50 7.61
CA TYR A 35 -23.40 15.49 7.37
C TYR A 35 -23.96 14.30 6.59
N PHE A 36 -23.09 13.56 5.90
CA PHE A 36 -23.39 12.34 5.15
C PHE A 36 -22.67 11.15 5.76
N GLU A 37 -23.38 10.03 5.84
CA GLU A 37 -22.86 8.74 6.31
C GLU A 37 -23.50 7.58 5.55
N CYS A 38 -22.85 6.41 5.55
CA CYS A 38 -23.47 5.13 5.22
C CYS A 38 -24.12 4.56 6.49
N ARG A 39 -25.44 4.69 6.58
CA ARG A 39 -26.23 4.51 7.82
C ARG A 39 -26.55 3.05 8.16
N GLU A 40 -27.23 2.91 9.29
CA GLU A 40 -28.41 2.05 9.43
C GLU A 40 -29.65 3.00 9.24
N THR A 41 -30.45 2.83 8.16
CA THR A 41 -31.59 3.67 7.61
C THR A 41 -32.20 4.80 8.49
N LYS A 42 -32.72 6.01 8.10
CA LYS A 42 -33.14 6.74 6.85
C LYS A 42 -33.73 8.19 7.11
N THR A 43 -33.69 9.11 6.11
CA THR A 43 -34.57 10.31 5.71
C THR A 43 -35.12 11.41 6.71
N GLU A 44 -35.39 12.74 6.46
CA GLU A 44 -35.08 13.88 5.50
C GLU A 44 -35.55 15.29 6.12
N ASN A 45 -35.41 16.61 5.71
CA ASN A 45 -34.50 17.49 4.85
C ASN A 45 -34.77 19.08 4.80
N SER A 46 -33.90 19.89 4.12
CA SER A 46 -34.10 21.12 3.21
C SER A 46 -34.31 22.62 3.66
N LYS A 47 -34.12 23.82 2.94
CA LYS A 47 -33.57 24.43 1.63
C LYS A 47 -33.62 26.04 1.51
N ALA A 48 -33.19 26.69 0.37
CA ALA A 48 -32.85 28.16 -0.08
C ALA A 48 -31.33 29.01 -0.20
N ARG A 49 -31.90 29.92 -1.18
CA ARG A 49 -31.66 31.05 -2.24
C ARG A 49 -30.43 32.08 -2.40
N LYS A 50 -29.74 32.10 -3.58
CA LYS A 50 -28.50 32.87 -3.99
C LYS A 50 -28.24 34.33 -3.48
N LYS A 51 -26.95 34.63 -3.15
CA LYS A 51 -26.38 35.98 -2.83
C LYS A 51 -24.93 36.28 -3.33
N TYR A 52 -24.16 35.29 -3.83
CA TYR A 52 -22.68 35.35 -3.97
C TYR A 52 -22.13 35.30 -5.41
N ASP A 53 -22.56 36.18 -6.32
CA ASP A 53 -22.06 36.20 -7.72
C ASP A 53 -21.97 34.79 -8.36
N GLY A 54 -23.07 34.04 -8.28
CA GLY A 54 -23.16 32.65 -8.74
C GLY A 54 -22.50 31.59 -7.83
N HIS A 55 -21.48 31.93 -7.06
CA HIS A 55 -20.75 31.03 -6.15
C HIS A 55 -21.63 30.56 -4.99
N LEU A 56 -21.25 29.42 -4.37
CA LEU A 56 -22.00 28.79 -3.29
C LEU A 56 -21.31 29.06 -1.93
N PRO A 57 -21.91 29.86 -1.02
CA PRO A 57 -21.40 30.08 0.34
C PRO A 57 -21.66 28.87 1.25
N ILE A 58 -21.00 27.76 0.93
CA ILE A 58 -20.85 26.58 1.78
C ILE A 58 -19.38 26.22 1.95
N GLU A 59 -19.09 25.58 3.08
CA GLU A 59 -17.90 24.79 3.27
C GLU A 59 -18.30 23.31 3.27
N ILE A 60 -17.50 22.48 2.59
CA ILE A 60 -17.60 21.03 2.61
C ILE A 60 -16.29 20.47 3.15
N LYS A 61 -16.34 19.68 4.22
CA LYS A 61 -15.23 18.86 4.67
C LYS A 61 -15.49 17.40 4.34
N ALA A 62 -14.51 16.65 3.86
CA ALA A 62 -14.64 15.25 3.51
C ALA A 62 -13.41 14.43 3.96
N VAL A 63 -13.65 13.15 4.24
CA VAL A 63 -12.60 12.14 4.35
C VAL A 63 -11.93 11.94 2.98
N PRO A 64 -10.61 11.65 2.89
CA PRO A 64 -9.95 11.42 1.61
C PRO A 64 -10.64 10.36 0.76
N GLU A 65 -10.83 10.62 -0.54
CA GLU A 65 -11.35 9.62 -1.47
C GLU A 65 -10.43 8.38 -1.52
N GLY A 66 -11.02 7.19 -1.66
CA GLY A 66 -10.32 5.91 -1.51
C GLY A 66 -10.29 5.37 -0.06
N SER A 67 -10.58 6.20 0.95
CA SER A 67 -10.61 5.74 2.35
C SER A 67 -11.70 4.69 2.60
N VAL A 68 -11.30 3.56 3.17
CA VAL A 68 -12.23 2.48 3.58
C VAL A 68 -12.73 2.76 5.00
N ILE A 69 -13.92 3.35 5.11
CA ILE A 69 -14.53 3.76 6.37
C ILE A 69 -15.72 2.83 6.74
N PRO A 70 -15.84 2.35 7.99
CA PRO A 70 -16.99 1.58 8.47
C PRO A 70 -18.33 2.33 8.38
N ARG A 71 -19.45 1.60 8.33
CA ARG A 71 -20.80 2.20 8.45
C ARG A 71 -20.99 2.91 9.79
N GLY A 72 -21.93 3.86 9.85
CA GLY A 72 -22.21 4.67 11.03
C GLY A 72 -21.18 5.78 11.32
N ASN A 73 -20.22 5.99 10.41
CA ASN A 73 -19.23 7.07 10.48
C ASN A 73 -19.51 8.18 9.45
N VAL A 74 -19.20 9.42 9.82
CA VAL A 74 -19.29 10.58 8.92
C VAL A 74 -18.25 10.50 7.81
N LEU A 75 -18.68 10.74 6.57
CA LEU A 75 -17.80 10.74 5.38
C LEU A 75 -17.58 12.15 4.85
N PHE A 76 -18.60 13.00 4.89
CA PHE A 76 -18.46 14.44 4.65
C PHE A 76 -19.48 15.26 5.43
N THR A 77 -19.17 16.54 5.65
CA THR A 77 -20.00 17.53 6.34
C THR A 77 -20.15 18.77 5.45
N VAL A 78 -21.27 19.47 5.60
CA VAL A 78 -21.62 20.68 4.83
C VAL A 78 -22.22 21.71 5.77
N GLU A 79 -21.75 22.95 5.67
CA GLU A 79 -22.33 24.07 6.42
C GLU A 79 -22.33 25.38 5.62
N SER A 80 -23.29 26.26 5.92
CA SER A 80 -23.37 27.59 5.33
C SER A 80 -22.27 28.51 5.88
N THR A 81 -21.64 29.29 5.00
CA THR A 81 -20.63 30.30 5.38
C THR A 81 -21.21 31.72 5.49
N ASP A 82 -22.41 31.96 4.95
CA ASP A 82 -23.22 33.16 5.19
C ASP A 82 -24.42 32.84 6.11
N PRO A 83 -24.67 33.63 7.16
CA PRO A 83 -25.95 33.68 7.85
C PRO A 83 -27.20 33.68 6.95
N GLU A 84 -27.24 34.48 5.87
CA GLU A 84 -28.42 34.54 4.98
C GLU A 84 -28.66 33.25 4.18
N CYS A 85 -27.59 32.48 3.95
CA CYS A 85 -27.63 31.22 3.21
C CYS A 85 -27.68 30.00 4.14
N TYR A 86 -28.22 30.18 5.37
CA TYR A 86 -28.23 29.16 6.43
C TYR A 86 -28.62 27.75 5.96
N TRP A 87 -29.60 27.68 5.07
CA TRP A 87 -30.24 26.49 4.54
C TRP A 87 -29.55 25.88 3.30
N LEU A 88 -28.52 26.53 2.71
CA LEU A 88 -27.83 26.11 1.48
C LEU A 88 -27.31 24.69 1.58
N THR A 89 -26.82 24.36 2.77
CA THR A 89 -26.53 23.04 3.30
C THR A 89 -27.49 21.94 2.80
N ASN A 90 -28.81 22.13 2.86
CA ASN A 90 -29.78 21.12 2.42
C ASN A 90 -30.45 21.43 1.05
N TRP A 91 -29.99 22.44 0.31
CA TRP A 91 -30.25 22.54 -1.14
C TRP A 91 -29.39 21.55 -1.91
N VAL A 92 -28.08 21.64 -1.72
CA VAL A 92 -27.08 20.84 -2.43
C VAL A 92 -27.16 19.35 -2.08
N GLU A 93 -27.87 19.00 -1.02
CA GLU A 93 -28.12 17.63 -0.60
C GLU A 93 -28.62 16.72 -1.73
N THR A 94 -29.56 17.12 -2.59
CA THR A 94 -30.11 16.20 -3.62
C THR A 94 -29.01 15.70 -4.57
N ILE A 95 -28.08 16.59 -4.95
CA ILE A 95 -26.95 16.27 -5.83
C ILE A 95 -25.79 15.63 -5.03
N LEU A 96 -25.47 16.11 -3.83
CA LEU A 96 -24.42 15.50 -2.99
C LEU A 96 -24.78 14.09 -2.52
N VAL A 97 -26.07 13.76 -2.35
CA VAL A 97 -26.49 12.39 -2.01
C VAL A 97 -26.23 11.41 -3.16
N GLN A 98 -26.15 11.86 -4.43
CA GLN A 98 -25.83 11.00 -5.58
C GLN A 98 -24.44 10.33 -5.47
N VAL A 99 -23.55 10.83 -4.61
CA VAL A 99 -22.30 10.17 -4.19
C VAL A 99 -22.53 8.74 -3.67
N TRP A 100 -23.76 8.39 -3.26
CA TRP A 100 -24.14 7.00 -2.98
C TRP A 100 -23.74 6.04 -4.10
N TYR A 101 -23.88 6.45 -5.36
CA TYR A 101 -23.68 5.59 -6.51
C TYR A 101 -22.22 5.15 -6.67
N PRO A 102 -21.23 6.05 -6.86
CA PRO A 102 -19.82 5.64 -6.94
C PRO A 102 -19.34 4.95 -5.66
N VAL A 103 -19.78 5.38 -4.46
CA VAL A 103 -19.43 4.71 -3.20
C VAL A 103 -19.94 3.26 -3.19
N THR A 104 -21.16 3.02 -3.69
CA THR A 104 -21.77 1.67 -3.71
C THR A 104 -21.13 0.79 -4.77
N VAL A 105 -20.84 1.31 -5.97
CA VAL A 105 -20.12 0.56 -7.02
C VAL A 105 -18.70 0.21 -6.55
N ALA A 106 -17.93 1.18 -6.03
CA ALA A 106 -16.58 0.93 -5.54
C ALA A 106 -16.55 -0.07 -4.37
N THR A 107 -17.53 0.01 -3.46
CA THR A 107 -17.66 -0.96 -2.35
C THR A 107 -18.05 -2.35 -2.86
N ASN A 108 -19.10 -2.48 -3.68
CA ASN A 108 -19.53 -3.76 -4.24
C ASN A 108 -18.42 -4.43 -5.07
N SER A 109 -17.69 -3.64 -5.86
CA SER A 109 -16.51 -4.10 -6.60
C SER A 109 -15.38 -4.54 -5.66
N ARG A 110 -15.16 -3.84 -4.54
CA ARG A 110 -14.13 -4.22 -3.56
C ARG A 110 -14.45 -5.51 -2.82
N GLU A 111 -15.71 -5.74 -2.46
CA GLU A 111 -16.11 -6.99 -1.80
C GLU A 111 -16.00 -8.19 -2.77
N GLN A 112 -16.33 -8.01 -4.07
CA GLN A 112 -16.01 -8.99 -5.11
C GLN A 112 -14.49 -9.22 -5.26
N LYS A 113 -13.66 -8.18 -5.14
CA LYS A 113 -12.19 -8.32 -5.12
C LYS A 113 -11.69 -9.12 -3.92
N LYS A 114 -12.31 -9.00 -2.73
CA LYS A 114 -11.98 -9.85 -1.57
C LYS A 114 -12.28 -11.32 -1.83
N ILE A 115 -13.44 -11.62 -2.43
CA ILE A 115 -13.82 -12.99 -2.81
C ILE A 115 -12.77 -13.55 -3.77
N LEU A 116 -12.51 -12.85 -4.89
CA LEU A 116 -11.49 -13.27 -5.85
C LEU A 116 -10.09 -13.45 -5.22
N ALA A 117 -9.66 -12.53 -4.34
CA ALA A 117 -8.38 -12.62 -3.65
C ALA A 117 -8.29 -13.84 -2.72
N LYS A 118 -9.36 -14.15 -1.96
CA LYS A 118 -9.44 -15.33 -1.10
C LYS A 118 -9.26 -16.61 -1.93
N TYR A 119 -10.10 -16.83 -2.93
CA TYR A 119 -10.09 -18.08 -3.68
C TYR A 119 -8.88 -18.22 -4.61
N LEU A 120 -8.32 -17.12 -5.12
CA LEU A 120 -7.05 -17.15 -5.82
C LEU A 120 -5.90 -17.53 -4.88
N MET A 121 -5.78 -16.90 -3.71
CA MET A 121 -4.74 -17.26 -2.72
C MET A 121 -4.89 -18.72 -2.22
N GLU A 122 -6.11 -19.19 -1.99
CA GLU A 122 -6.39 -20.59 -1.61
C GLU A 122 -6.02 -21.60 -2.71
N THR A 123 -6.21 -21.25 -3.99
CA THR A 123 -6.05 -22.19 -5.12
C THR A 123 -4.74 -22.06 -5.90
N SER A 124 -4.03 -20.92 -5.87
CA SER A 124 -2.71 -20.72 -6.51
C SER A 124 -1.59 -20.42 -5.52
N GLY A 125 -1.90 -19.84 -4.36
CA GLY A 125 -0.91 -19.34 -3.40
C GLY A 125 -0.32 -17.96 -3.70
N ASN A 126 -0.87 -17.24 -4.68
CA ASN A 126 -0.48 -15.86 -5.00
C ASN A 126 -1.72 -15.01 -5.34
N LEU A 127 -1.52 -13.76 -5.77
CA LEU A 127 -2.58 -12.86 -6.25
C LEU A 127 -2.31 -12.34 -7.68
N GLU A 128 -1.56 -13.09 -8.51
CA GLU A 128 -1.18 -12.64 -9.85
C GLU A 128 -2.42 -12.39 -10.73
N ARG A 129 -2.42 -11.25 -11.45
CA ARG A 129 -3.50 -10.81 -12.35
C ARG A 129 -4.86 -10.60 -11.68
N LEU A 130 -4.93 -10.56 -10.34
CA LEU A 130 -6.17 -10.31 -9.58
C LEU A 130 -6.88 -9.04 -10.06
N GLU A 131 -6.12 -8.00 -10.42
CA GLU A 131 -6.62 -6.72 -10.92
C GLU A 131 -7.28 -6.80 -12.31
N TYR A 132 -7.19 -7.93 -13.01
CA TYR A 132 -7.89 -8.21 -14.27
C TYR A 132 -8.93 -9.36 -14.16
N LYS A 133 -9.22 -9.85 -12.95
CA LYS A 133 -10.16 -10.98 -12.75
C LYS A 133 -11.63 -10.61 -12.64
N LEU A 134 -11.96 -9.33 -12.50
CA LEU A 134 -13.31 -8.81 -12.74
C LEU A 134 -13.19 -7.67 -13.75
N HIS A 135 -13.92 -7.79 -14.85
CA HIS A 135 -13.93 -6.85 -15.98
C HIS A 135 -15.33 -6.26 -16.15
N ASP A 136 -15.39 -4.96 -16.34
CA ASP A 136 -16.64 -4.22 -16.45
C ASP A 136 -17.22 -4.26 -17.87
N PHE A 137 -18.36 -4.95 -18.02
CA PHE A 137 -19.20 -5.01 -19.23
C PHE A 137 -20.46 -4.11 -19.12
N GLY A 138 -20.50 -3.20 -18.14
CA GLY A 138 -21.71 -2.52 -17.69
C GLY A 138 -22.24 -1.41 -18.62
N TYR A 139 -21.45 -0.93 -19.58
CA TYR A 139 -21.77 0.24 -20.41
C TYR A 139 -23.18 0.20 -21.06
N ARG A 140 -23.58 -0.95 -21.62
CA ARG A 140 -24.90 -1.13 -22.27
C ARG A 140 -26.04 -1.42 -21.28
N GLY A 141 -25.73 -1.66 -20.00
CA GLY A 141 -26.68 -2.05 -18.95
C GLY A 141 -26.98 -0.97 -17.91
N VAL A 142 -26.41 0.23 -18.04
CA VAL A 142 -26.66 1.37 -17.12
C VAL A 142 -27.68 2.36 -17.67
N SER A 143 -28.30 3.10 -16.75
CA SER A 143 -29.40 4.04 -17.02
C SER A 143 -29.01 5.35 -17.71
N SER A 144 -27.73 5.71 -17.79
CA SER A 144 -27.27 6.88 -18.57
C SER A 144 -25.77 6.84 -18.91
N GLN A 145 -25.34 7.73 -19.82
CA GLN A 145 -23.93 7.93 -20.18
C GLN A 145 -23.09 8.49 -19.01
N GLU A 146 -23.67 9.36 -18.18
CA GLU A 146 -23.01 9.86 -16.96
C GLU A 146 -22.89 8.75 -15.91
N THR A 147 -23.93 7.93 -15.75
CA THR A 147 -23.93 6.72 -14.92
C THR A 147 -22.85 5.74 -15.37
N ALA A 148 -22.64 5.56 -16.69
CA ALA A 148 -21.57 4.72 -17.23
C ALA A 148 -20.19 5.23 -16.81
N GLY A 149 -19.91 6.52 -17.03
CA GLY A 149 -18.62 7.12 -16.68
C GLY A 149 -18.32 7.08 -15.18
N ILE A 150 -19.30 7.45 -14.35
CA ILE A 150 -19.14 7.42 -12.89
C ILE A 150 -18.99 5.98 -12.39
N GLY A 151 -19.82 5.05 -12.86
CA GLY A 151 -19.80 3.65 -12.45
C GLY A 151 -18.48 2.96 -12.78
N ALA A 152 -18.04 3.05 -14.05
CA ALA A 152 -16.75 2.50 -14.47
C ALA A 152 -15.57 3.14 -13.72
N SER A 153 -15.61 4.46 -13.47
CA SER A 153 -14.57 5.12 -12.67
C SER A 153 -14.47 4.60 -11.23
N ALA A 154 -15.61 4.18 -10.65
CA ALA A 154 -15.68 3.60 -9.32
C ALA A 154 -15.26 2.11 -9.28
N HIS A 155 -15.50 1.36 -10.35
CA HIS A 155 -14.96 0.00 -10.51
C HIS A 155 -13.43 0.00 -10.65
N LEU A 156 -12.88 0.94 -11.43
CA LEU A 156 -11.45 1.11 -11.67
C LEU A 156 -10.62 1.49 -10.42
N VAL A 157 -11.27 1.83 -9.30
CA VAL A 157 -10.61 1.93 -7.97
C VAL A 157 -10.12 0.56 -7.47
N ASN A 158 -10.67 -0.54 -8.00
CA ASN A 158 -10.37 -1.90 -7.58
C ASN A 158 -9.69 -2.76 -8.66
N PHE A 159 -10.05 -2.58 -9.93
CA PHE A 159 -9.60 -3.40 -11.05
C PHE A 159 -9.08 -2.53 -12.20
N LYS A 160 -8.48 -3.16 -13.21
CA LYS A 160 -7.93 -2.50 -14.41
C LYS A 160 -8.65 -2.90 -15.71
N GLY A 161 -9.64 -3.80 -15.66
CA GLY A 161 -10.40 -4.26 -16.84
C GLY A 161 -11.74 -3.53 -17.02
N THR A 162 -11.97 -2.87 -18.17
CA THR A 162 -13.28 -2.29 -18.50
C THR A 162 -13.48 -2.11 -20.01
N ASP A 163 -14.69 -2.39 -20.48
CA ASP A 163 -15.18 -1.98 -21.82
C ASP A 163 -16.02 -0.68 -21.75
N THR A 164 -16.31 -0.18 -20.54
CA THR A 164 -17.04 1.06 -20.30
C THR A 164 -16.12 2.27 -20.44
N VAL A 165 -15.70 2.55 -21.68
CA VAL A 165 -14.72 3.61 -22.05
C VAL A 165 -15.03 4.99 -21.44
N ALA A 166 -16.30 5.29 -21.14
CA ALA A 166 -16.72 6.51 -20.44
C ALA A 166 -15.96 6.73 -19.11
N GLY A 167 -15.60 5.67 -18.38
CA GLY A 167 -14.87 5.75 -17.11
C GLY A 167 -13.47 6.36 -17.26
N ILE A 168 -12.77 6.06 -18.36
CA ILE A 168 -11.46 6.64 -18.69
C ILE A 168 -11.60 8.16 -18.88
N GLY A 169 -12.66 8.61 -19.56
CA GLY A 169 -12.95 10.03 -19.76
C GLY A 169 -13.25 10.78 -18.45
N VAL A 170 -14.04 10.17 -17.54
CA VAL A 170 -14.33 10.73 -16.22
C VAL A 170 -13.07 10.85 -15.38
N ILE A 171 -12.27 9.78 -15.27
CA ILE A 171 -11.03 9.79 -14.48
C ILE A 171 -10.06 10.84 -15.01
N LYS A 172 -9.80 10.85 -16.32
CA LYS A 172 -8.84 11.78 -16.95
C LYS A 172 -9.25 13.25 -16.83
N LYS A 173 -10.55 13.54 -16.72
CA LYS A 173 -11.08 14.91 -16.57
C LYS A 173 -11.08 15.41 -15.12
N TYR A 174 -11.41 14.56 -14.15
CA TYR A 174 -11.71 14.99 -12.77
C TYR A 174 -10.67 14.58 -11.71
N TYR A 175 -9.80 13.61 -12.00
CA TYR A 175 -8.77 13.15 -11.07
C TYR A 175 -7.37 13.14 -11.71
N GLY A 176 -7.27 12.65 -12.95
CA GLY A 176 -5.98 12.42 -13.62
C GLY A 176 -5.26 11.16 -13.12
N THR A 177 -4.38 10.65 -13.97
CA THR A 177 -3.53 9.46 -13.75
C THR A 177 -2.11 9.76 -14.19
N LYS A 178 -1.14 9.11 -13.53
CA LYS A 178 0.26 9.06 -13.96
C LYS A 178 0.41 8.23 -15.25
N ASP A 179 -0.30 7.10 -15.33
CA ASP A 179 -0.34 6.27 -16.53
C ASP A 179 -1.30 6.87 -17.58
N PRO A 180 -1.11 6.62 -18.90
CA PRO A 180 -1.91 7.26 -19.96
C PRO A 180 -3.42 6.99 -19.89
N VAL A 181 -3.81 5.84 -19.31
CA VAL A 181 -5.18 5.40 -19.02
C VAL A 181 -5.23 4.61 -17.68
N PRO A 182 -6.33 4.69 -16.91
CA PRO A 182 -6.55 3.90 -15.70
C PRO A 182 -7.01 2.45 -15.96
N GLY A 183 -7.49 2.15 -17.16
CA GLY A 183 -8.17 0.90 -17.49
C GLY A 183 -7.86 0.43 -18.90
N TYR A 184 -7.96 -0.88 -19.09
CA TYR A 184 -7.48 -1.63 -20.25
C TYR A 184 -8.55 -2.64 -20.69
N SER A 185 -8.47 -3.07 -21.95
CA SER A 185 -9.23 -4.20 -22.47
C SER A 185 -8.44 -4.91 -23.58
N VAL A 186 -8.99 -6.01 -24.09
CA VAL A 186 -8.39 -6.88 -25.10
C VAL A 186 -9.39 -7.10 -26.25
N PRO A 187 -8.94 -7.48 -27.47
CA PRO A 187 -9.87 -7.83 -28.54
C PRO A 187 -10.85 -8.93 -28.12
N ALA A 188 -12.14 -8.69 -28.35
CA ALA A 188 -13.22 -9.60 -27.97
C ALA A 188 -14.26 -9.72 -29.09
N ALA A 189 -14.79 -10.93 -29.27
CA ALA A 189 -15.93 -11.19 -30.14
C ALA A 189 -17.26 -11.03 -29.38
N GLU A 190 -18.29 -10.51 -30.07
CA GLU A 190 -19.70 -10.65 -29.65
C GLU A 190 -20.47 -11.46 -30.69
N HIS A 191 -21.67 -11.97 -30.33
CA HIS A 191 -22.41 -12.94 -31.15
C HIS A 191 -22.65 -12.49 -32.60
N SER A 192 -22.77 -11.19 -32.87
CA SER A 192 -22.88 -10.64 -34.23
C SER A 192 -21.68 -11.02 -35.11
N THR A 193 -20.46 -10.95 -34.57
CA THR A 193 -19.21 -11.25 -35.29
C THR A 193 -19.00 -12.74 -35.60
N ILE A 194 -19.68 -13.62 -34.84
CA ILE A 194 -19.69 -15.07 -35.09
C ILE A 194 -20.83 -15.43 -36.04
N THR A 195 -22.06 -15.07 -35.67
CA THR A 195 -23.28 -15.47 -36.40
C THR A 195 -23.38 -14.87 -37.81
N ALA A 196 -22.67 -13.78 -38.11
CA ALA A 196 -22.58 -13.22 -39.46
C ALA A 196 -21.95 -14.16 -40.50
N TRP A 197 -21.18 -15.18 -40.07
CA TRP A 197 -20.64 -16.22 -40.96
C TRP A 197 -21.69 -17.30 -41.30
N GLY A 198 -22.77 -17.40 -40.52
CA GLY A 198 -23.73 -18.51 -40.56
C GLY A 198 -23.29 -19.70 -39.71
N LYS A 199 -24.27 -20.52 -39.30
CA LYS A 199 -24.05 -21.58 -38.30
C LYS A 199 -23.00 -22.61 -38.71
N ASP A 200 -23.03 -23.04 -39.96
CA ASP A 200 -22.14 -24.09 -40.47
C ASP A 200 -20.68 -23.61 -40.62
N TYR A 201 -20.43 -22.31 -40.39
CA TYR A 201 -19.14 -21.64 -40.51
C TYR A 201 -18.63 -21.03 -39.18
N GLU A 202 -19.18 -21.45 -38.02
CA GLU A 202 -18.69 -21.01 -36.69
C GLU A 202 -17.17 -21.26 -36.52
N LYS A 203 -16.67 -22.41 -37.01
CA LYS A 203 -15.23 -22.72 -37.06
C LYS A 203 -14.44 -21.67 -37.85
N ASP A 204 -14.95 -21.18 -38.98
CA ASP A 204 -14.25 -20.21 -39.81
C ASP A 204 -14.23 -18.81 -39.18
N ALA A 205 -15.31 -18.42 -38.50
CA ALA A 205 -15.35 -17.20 -37.68
C ALA A 205 -14.29 -17.24 -36.56
N PHE A 206 -14.25 -18.35 -35.82
CA PHE A 206 -13.28 -18.59 -34.75
C PHE A 206 -11.83 -18.57 -35.28
N GLU A 207 -11.56 -19.30 -36.36
CA GLU A 207 -10.24 -19.38 -36.99
C GLU A 207 -9.78 -18.02 -37.52
N HIS A 208 -10.69 -17.24 -38.13
CA HIS A 208 -10.42 -15.89 -38.60
C HIS A 208 -10.01 -14.96 -37.45
N ILE A 209 -10.81 -14.89 -36.39
CA ILE A 209 -10.59 -13.96 -35.27
C ILE A 209 -9.27 -14.29 -34.52
N VAL A 210 -8.98 -15.57 -34.29
CA VAL A 210 -7.71 -16.01 -33.68
C VAL A 210 -6.50 -15.64 -34.55
N LYS A 211 -6.64 -15.65 -35.88
CA LYS A 211 -5.60 -15.22 -36.84
C LYS A 211 -5.47 -13.70 -36.98
N GLN A 212 -6.54 -12.92 -36.77
CA GLN A 212 -6.45 -11.44 -36.71
C GLN A 212 -5.74 -10.97 -35.43
N PHE A 213 -5.87 -11.71 -34.33
CA PHE A 213 -5.28 -11.36 -33.03
C PHE A 213 -4.29 -12.45 -32.55
N PRO A 214 -3.14 -12.66 -33.23
CA PRO A 214 -2.21 -13.75 -32.94
C PRO A 214 -1.32 -13.51 -31.71
N SER A 215 -1.07 -12.24 -31.36
CA SER A 215 -0.02 -11.83 -30.40
C SER A 215 -0.54 -11.00 -29.22
N VAL A 216 -1.85 -11.02 -28.98
CA VAL A 216 -2.53 -10.41 -27.82
C VAL A 216 -3.57 -11.40 -27.27
N PRO A 217 -4.02 -11.28 -26.02
CA PRO A 217 -5.15 -12.09 -25.55
C PRO A 217 -6.38 -11.81 -26.41
N VAL A 218 -7.19 -12.84 -26.69
CA VAL A 218 -8.41 -12.66 -27.49
C VAL A 218 -9.57 -13.43 -26.84
N SER A 219 -10.66 -12.74 -26.53
CA SER A 219 -11.87 -13.37 -26.00
C SER A 219 -12.84 -13.71 -27.13
N ILE A 220 -13.33 -14.96 -27.16
CA ILE A 220 -14.26 -15.39 -28.21
C ILE A 220 -15.48 -16.03 -27.57
N VAL A 221 -16.63 -15.37 -27.76
CA VAL A 221 -17.93 -15.90 -27.36
C VAL A 221 -18.23 -17.18 -28.15
N SER A 222 -18.38 -18.27 -27.41
CA SER A 222 -18.34 -19.63 -27.95
C SER A 222 -19.66 -20.38 -27.76
N ASP A 223 -20.74 -19.68 -27.39
CA ASP A 223 -22.06 -20.27 -27.10
C ASP A 223 -23.15 -19.88 -28.11
N SER A 224 -22.78 -19.34 -29.27
CA SER A 224 -23.71 -18.89 -30.32
C SER A 224 -24.68 -19.99 -30.78
N TYR A 225 -24.28 -21.26 -30.68
CA TYR A 225 -25.13 -22.41 -30.99
C TYR A 225 -25.03 -23.57 -29.98
N ASP A 226 -23.82 -23.97 -29.58
CA ASP A 226 -23.58 -24.98 -28.53
C ASP A 226 -22.16 -24.83 -27.95
N ILE A 227 -22.07 -24.31 -26.73
CA ILE A 227 -20.81 -24.10 -25.99
C ILE A 227 -20.01 -25.39 -25.77
N TYR A 228 -20.66 -26.54 -25.66
CA TYR A 228 -19.99 -27.82 -25.39
C TYR A 228 -19.39 -28.37 -26.68
N ASN A 229 -20.11 -28.28 -27.80
CA ASN A 229 -19.57 -28.58 -29.14
C ASN A 229 -18.41 -27.64 -29.51
N ALA A 230 -18.57 -26.33 -29.27
CA ALA A 230 -17.53 -25.34 -29.51
C ALA A 230 -16.25 -25.64 -28.71
N CYS A 231 -16.37 -25.97 -27.42
CA CYS A 231 -15.22 -26.34 -26.58
C CYS A 231 -14.60 -27.69 -26.97
N GLU A 232 -15.40 -28.73 -27.24
CA GLU A 232 -14.86 -30.08 -27.46
C GLU A 232 -14.35 -30.31 -28.88
N LYS A 233 -15.11 -29.86 -29.88
CA LYS A 233 -14.87 -30.14 -31.31
C LYS A 233 -14.14 -28.98 -31.99
N ILE A 234 -14.70 -27.78 -31.94
CA ILE A 234 -14.13 -26.65 -32.69
C ILE A 234 -12.79 -26.23 -32.08
N TRP A 235 -12.75 -25.91 -30.78
CA TRP A 235 -11.50 -25.57 -30.09
C TRP A 235 -10.65 -26.80 -29.75
N GLY A 236 -11.27 -27.90 -29.34
CA GLY A 236 -10.58 -29.09 -28.84
C GLY A 236 -10.10 -30.09 -29.90
N GLU A 237 -10.58 -30.01 -31.14
CA GLU A 237 -10.18 -30.87 -32.27
C GLU A 237 -9.75 -30.01 -33.47
N ASP A 238 -10.68 -29.34 -34.15
CA ASP A 238 -10.45 -28.69 -35.46
C ASP A 238 -9.39 -27.58 -35.43
N LEU A 239 -9.49 -26.68 -34.44
CA LEU A 239 -8.60 -25.51 -34.29
C LEU A 239 -7.54 -25.71 -33.21
N ARG A 240 -7.45 -26.89 -32.60
CA ARG A 240 -6.59 -27.15 -31.44
C ARG A 240 -5.13 -26.76 -31.69
N SER A 241 -4.59 -27.15 -32.86
CA SER A 241 -3.20 -26.86 -33.24
C SER A 241 -2.91 -25.34 -33.32
N LEU A 242 -3.88 -24.54 -33.78
CA LEU A 242 -3.76 -23.08 -33.80
C LEU A 242 -3.71 -22.51 -32.38
N ILE A 243 -4.47 -23.07 -31.44
CA ILE A 243 -4.48 -22.63 -30.04
C ILE A 243 -3.19 -23.03 -29.30
N GLU A 244 -2.69 -24.25 -29.54
CA GLU A 244 -1.43 -24.72 -28.94
C GLU A 244 -0.18 -23.94 -29.40
N THR A 245 -0.26 -23.22 -30.53
CA THR A 245 0.84 -22.32 -30.99
C THR A 245 0.82 -20.92 -30.38
N ARG A 246 -0.17 -20.56 -29.56
CA ARG A 246 -0.27 -19.22 -28.95
C ARG A 246 0.64 -19.09 -27.71
N SER A 247 1.03 -17.86 -27.37
CA SER A 247 1.86 -17.61 -26.19
C SER A 247 1.04 -17.46 -24.90
N ALA A 248 1.70 -17.58 -23.75
CA ALA A 248 1.13 -17.35 -22.42
C ALA A 248 0.62 -15.90 -22.20
N ASP A 249 1.14 -14.96 -22.98
CA ASP A 249 0.77 -13.54 -22.96
C ASP A 249 -0.33 -13.21 -24.00
N ALA A 250 -0.64 -14.15 -24.89
CA ALA A 250 -1.66 -14.03 -25.94
C ALA A 250 -2.71 -15.16 -25.90
N PRO A 251 -3.27 -15.56 -24.74
CA PRO A 251 -4.17 -16.70 -24.67
C PRO A 251 -5.48 -16.50 -25.46
N LEU A 252 -6.07 -17.60 -25.93
CA LEU A 252 -7.49 -17.67 -26.21
C LEU A 252 -8.26 -17.62 -24.88
N ILE A 253 -9.27 -16.76 -24.79
CA ILE A 253 -10.16 -16.65 -23.63
C ILE A 253 -11.57 -17.07 -24.05
N VAL A 254 -11.88 -18.35 -23.88
CA VAL A 254 -13.19 -18.94 -24.23
C VAL A 254 -14.28 -18.31 -23.36
N ARG A 255 -15.33 -17.75 -23.99
CA ARG A 255 -16.43 -17.10 -23.29
C ARG A 255 -17.76 -17.86 -23.46
N PRO A 256 -18.24 -18.57 -22.44
CA PRO A 256 -19.68 -18.80 -22.23
C PRO A 256 -20.40 -17.49 -21.85
N ASP A 257 -21.62 -17.31 -22.34
CA ASP A 257 -22.47 -16.12 -22.11
C ASP A 257 -23.95 -16.50 -21.85
N SER A 258 -24.21 -17.75 -21.46
CA SER A 258 -25.55 -18.28 -21.18
C SER A 258 -25.53 -19.57 -20.33
N GLY A 259 -26.70 -19.94 -19.80
CA GLY A 259 -26.93 -21.15 -18.99
C GLY A 259 -26.89 -20.90 -17.49
N ASN A 260 -26.67 -21.94 -16.68
CA ASN A 260 -26.32 -21.76 -15.26
C ASN A 260 -24.83 -21.41 -15.18
N PRO A 261 -24.42 -20.26 -14.61
CA PRO A 261 -23.02 -19.85 -14.58
C PRO A 261 -22.06 -20.88 -13.95
N LEU A 262 -22.45 -21.54 -12.85
CA LEU A 262 -21.61 -22.54 -12.18
C LEU A 262 -21.49 -23.83 -13.02
N ASP A 263 -22.63 -24.40 -13.43
CA ASP A 263 -22.66 -25.67 -14.17
C ASP A 263 -21.94 -25.52 -15.53
N THR A 264 -22.17 -24.40 -16.23
CA THR A 264 -21.51 -24.10 -17.52
C THR A 264 -20.00 -23.94 -17.33
N VAL A 265 -19.53 -23.17 -16.34
CA VAL A 265 -18.10 -23.00 -16.08
C VAL A 265 -17.42 -24.33 -15.74
N LEU A 266 -18.00 -25.14 -14.84
CA LEU A 266 -17.42 -26.44 -14.48
C LEU A 266 -17.34 -27.37 -15.68
N LYS A 267 -18.42 -27.48 -16.47
CA LYS A 267 -18.47 -28.37 -17.64
C LYS A 267 -17.57 -27.89 -18.79
N VAL A 268 -17.43 -26.58 -19.00
CA VAL A 268 -16.45 -26.01 -19.94
C VAL A 268 -15.01 -26.33 -19.51
N LEU A 269 -14.66 -26.12 -18.23
CA LEU A 269 -13.34 -26.46 -17.71
C LEU A 269 -13.04 -27.96 -17.81
N GLU A 270 -14.03 -28.82 -17.55
CA GLU A 270 -13.90 -30.26 -17.76
C GLU A 270 -13.67 -30.67 -19.21
N ILE A 271 -14.37 -30.06 -20.16
CA ILE A 271 -14.19 -30.34 -21.59
C ILE A 271 -12.80 -29.86 -22.01
N LEU A 272 -12.45 -28.60 -21.73
CA LEU A 272 -11.14 -28.05 -22.08
C LEU A 272 -10.00 -28.85 -21.42
N GLY A 273 -10.15 -29.29 -20.17
CA GLY A 273 -9.18 -30.15 -19.49
C GLY A 273 -9.03 -31.57 -20.06
N LYS A 274 -10.02 -32.07 -20.82
CA LYS A 274 -9.93 -33.35 -21.57
C LYS A 274 -9.28 -33.19 -22.94
N LYS A 275 -9.23 -31.97 -23.49
CA LYS A 275 -8.67 -31.66 -24.83
C LYS A 275 -7.28 -31.00 -24.77
N PHE A 276 -7.06 -30.18 -23.75
CA PHE A 276 -5.83 -29.45 -23.42
C PHE A 276 -5.38 -29.86 -22.02
N THR A 277 -4.43 -30.79 -21.93
CA THR A 277 -4.01 -31.43 -20.67
C THR A 277 -3.59 -30.39 -19.62
N PRO A 278 -4.30 -30.26 -18.48
CA PRO A 278 -3.93 -29.33 -17.43
C PRO A 278 -2.72 -29.82 -16.64
N THR A 279 -1.96 -28.89 -16.05
CA THR A 279 -0.98 -29.18 -15.01
C THR A 279 -1.64 -29.10 -13.63
N GLU A 280 -0.99 -29.67 -12.61
CA GLU A 280 -1.34 -29.44 -11.21
C GLU A 280 -0.35 -28.42 -10.61
N ASN A 281 -0.87 -27.39 -9.95
CA ASN A 281 -0.06 -26.34 -9.33
C ASN A 281 0.40 -26.72 -7.90
N SER A 282 1.21 -25.86 -7.26
CA SER A 282 1.76 -26.08 -5.91
C SER A 282 0.73 -26.13 -4.77
N LYS A 283 -0.56 -25.97 -5.07
CA LYS A 283 -1.69 -26.11 -4.12
C LYS A 283 -2.53 -27.35 -4.36
N GLY A 284 -2.24 -28.17 -5.38
CA GLY A 284 -3.04 -29.34 -5.73
C GLY A 284 -4.32 -28.98 -6.49
N PHE A 285 -4.25 -27.97 -7.36
CA PHE A 285 -5.35 -27.54 -8.25
C PHE A 285 -4.94 -27.59 -9.72
N LYS A 286 -5.89 -27.97 -10.58
CA LYS A 286 -5.73 -28.04 -12.03
C LYS A 286 -5.61 -26.64 -12.63
N VAL A 287 -4.63 -26.44 -13.51
CA VAL A 287 -4.42 -25.23 -14.31
C VAL A 287 -4.32 -25.62 -15.78
N LEU A 288 -5.16 -25.02 -16.63
CA LEU A 288 -5.11 -25.18 -18.08
C LEU A 288 -3.78 -24.66 -18.64
N PRO A 289 -3.28 -25.21 -19.76
CA PRO A 289 -2.11 -24.67 -20.45
C PRO A 289 -2.20 -23.14 -20.65
N PRO A 290 -1.09 -22.39 -20.53
CA PRO A 290 -1.15 -20.94 -20.33
C PRO A 290 -1.71 -20.15 -21.52
N TYR A 291 -1.78 -20.78 -22.70
CA TYR A 291 -2.36 -20.22 -23.93
C TYR A 291 -3.91 -20.33 -24.02
N ILE A 292 -4.59 -20.94 -23.05
CA ILE A 292 -6.06 -21.03 -23.03
C ILE A 292 -6.64 -20.76 -21.64
N ARG A 293 -7.65 -19.88 -21.56
CA ARG A 293 -8.35 -19.46 -20.34
C ARG A 293 -9.86 -19.33 -20.60
N VAL A 294 -10.64 -19.11 -19.55
CA VAL A 294 -12.10 -18.93 -19.60
C VAL A 294 -12.48 -17.53 -19.09
N ILE A 295 -13.53 -16.92 -19.65
CA ILE A 295 -14.21 -15.78 -19.03
C ILE A 295 -15.72 -16.02 -18.97
N GLN A 296 -16.31 -16.02 -17.77
CA GLN A 296 -17.76 -16.05 -17.60
C GLN A 296 -18.29 -14.62 -17.69
N GLY A 297 -19.08 -14.31 -18.73
CA GLY A 297 -19.64 -12.96 -18.96
C GLY A 297 -21.07 -12.76 -18.46
N ASP A 298 -21.88 -13.83 -18.45
CA ASP A 298 -23.30 -13.80 -18.08
C ASP A 298 -23.56 -14.15 -16.60
N GLY A 299 -24.65 -13.65 -16.05
CA GLY A 299 -25.17 -13.99 -14.72
C GLY A 299 -24.35 -13.50 -13.52
N VAL A 300 -23.14 -12.95 -13.73
CA VAL A 300 -22.20 -12.62 -12.64
C VAL A 300 -22.67 -11.43 -11.80
N ASP A 301 -23.06 -11.70 -10.55
CA ASP A 301 -23.12 -10.76 -9.44
C ASP A 301 -22.30 -11.26 -8.25
N ILE A 302 -22.28 -10.54 -7.13
CA ILE A 302 -21.44 -10.88 -5.97
C ILE A 302 -21.73 -12.28 -5.38
N ASN A 303 -22.96 -12.80 -5.54
CA ASN A 303 -23.38 -14.10 -5.00
C ASN A 303 -22.99 -15.21 -5.97
N THR A 304 -23.34 -15.07 -7.26
CA THR A 304 -22.97 -16.06 -8.28
C THR A 304 -21.46 -16.13 -8.50
N LEU A 305 -20.73 -15.01 -8.34
CA LEU A 305 -19.26 -15.00 -8.29
C LEU A 305 -18.73 -15.91 -7.18
N GLN A 306 -19.30 -15.80 -5.97
CA GLN A 306 -18.94 -16.61 -4.80
C GLN A 306 -19.30 -18.10 -5.00
N GLU A 307 -20.44 -18.39 -5.61
CA GLU A 307 -20.87 -19.76 -5.97
C GLU A 307 -19.90 -20.41 -6.97
N ILE A 308 -19.52 -19.69 -8.05
CA ILE A 308 -18.61 -20.20 -9.08
C ILE A 308 -17.22 -20.51 -8.49
N VAL A 309 -16.64 -19.61 -7.68
CA VAL A 309 -15.27 -19.81 -7.17
C VAL A 309 -15.16 -20.88 -6.09
N GLU A 310 -16.19 -21.10 -5.26
CA GLU A 310 -16.20 -22.24 -4.34
C GLU A 310 -16.43 -23.55 -5.11
N GLY A 311 -17.41 -23.60 -6.04
CA GLY A 311 -17.65 -24.78 -6.85
C GLY A 311 -16.44 -25.20 -7.70
N MET A 312 -15.71 -24.24 -8.30
CA MET A 312 -14.43 -24.51 -8.96
C MET A 312 -13.40 -25.13 -8.00
N LYS A 313 -13.26 -24.59 -6.80
CA LYS A 313 -12.32 -25.08 -5.77
C LYS A 313 -12.68 -26.49 -5.29
N GLU A 314 -13.96 -26.78 -5.06
CA GLU A 314 -14.45 -28.13 -4.74
C GLU A 314 -14.07 -29.12 -5.84
N HIS A 315 -14.27 -28.74 -7.11
CA HIS A 315 -13.92 -29.53 -8.29
C HIS A 315 -12.43 -29.46 -8.67
N LYS A 316 -11.56 -28.96 -7.78
CA LYS A 316 -10.10 -28.87 -7.92
C LYS A 316 -9.61 -28.07 -9.13
N TRP A 317 -10.37 -27.07 -9.57
CA TRP A 317 -9.95 -26.09 -10.57
C TRP A 317 -9.39 -24.83 -9.90
N SER A 318 -8.21 -24.37 -10.33
CA SER A 318 -7.64 -23.11 -9.84
C SER A 318 -8.40 -21.90 -10.37
N ILE A 319 -8.50 -20.83 -9.58
CA ILE A 319 -9.05 -19.55 -10.05
C ILE A 319 -8.12 -18.87 -11.07
N GLU A 320 -6.87 -19.33 -11.22
CA GLU A 320 -5.96 -18.94 -12.33
C GLU A 320 -6.59 -19.14 -13.71
N ASN A 321 -7.49 -20.13 -13.86
CA ASN A 321 -8.11 -20.50 -15.14
C ASN A 321 -9.14 -19.49 -15.66
N ILE A 322 -9.72 -18.67 -14.78
CA ILE A 322 -10.92 -17.87 -15.06
C ILE A 322 -10.73 -16.38 -14.77
N SER A 323 -11.38 -15.55 -15.56
CA SER A 323 -11.77 -14.18 -15.21
C SER A 323 -13.29 -14.04 -15.32
N PHE A 324 -13.85 -12.96 -14.79
CA PHE A 324 -15.28 -12.70 -14.81
C PHE A 324 -15.57 -11.38 -15.51
N GLY A 325 -16.56 -11.37 -16.39
CA GLY A 325 -17.21 -10.15 -16.86
C GLY A 325 -18.46 -9.89 -16.02
N SER A 326 -18.73 -8.65 -15.62
CA SER A 326 -20.02 -8.30 -15.01
C SER A 326 -20.54 -6.99 -15.55
N GLY A 327 -21.82 -7.00 -15.96
CA GLY A 327 -22.48 -5.87 -16.59
C GLY A 327 -23.46 -5.15 -15.65
N GLY A 328 -24.76 -5.35 -15.87
CA GLY A 328 -25.81 -4.70 -15.10
C GLY A 328 -25.75 -4.96 -13.59
N ALA A 329 -25.21 -6.11 -13.16
CA ALA A 329 -25.01 -6.42 -11.74
C ALA A 329 -23.93 -5.55 -11.07
N LEU A 330 -22.84 -5.26 -11.77
CA LEU A 330 -21.73 -4.43 -11.28
C LEU A 330 -22.11 -2.95 -11.21
N LEU A 331 -22.80 -2.43 -12.23
CA LEU A 331 -23.04 -0.98 -12.38
C LEU A 331 -24.50 -0.50 -12.21
N GLN A 332 -25.52 -1.37 -12.22
CA GLN A 332 -26.94 -0.92 -12.25
C GLN A 332 -27.87 -1.61 -11.24
N LYS A 333 -27.60 -2.85 -10.80
CA LYS A 333 -28.37 -3.63 -9.80
C LYS A 333 -28.10 -3.16 -8.35
N LEU A 334 -27.89 -1.86 -8.17
CA LEU A 334 -27.45 -1.22 -6.92
C LEU A 334 -28.39 -0.08 -6.55
N THR A 335 -28.58 0.16 -5.25
CA THR A 335 -29.44 1.26 -4.76
C THR A 335 -28.80 1.99 -3.58
N ARG A 336 -29.19 3.26 -3.36
CA ARG A 336 -28.77 4.09 -2.21
C ARG A 336 -28.98 3.38 -0.85
N ASP A 337 -29.93 2.45 -0.80
CA ASP A 337 -30.26 1.71 0.42
C ASP A 337 -29.44 0.43 0.65
N LEU A 338 -28.56 0.01 -0.27
CA LEU A 338 -27.63 -1.10 -0.02
C LEU A 338 -26.58 -0.74 1.06
N LEU A 339 -26.17 0.54 1.12
CA LEU A 339 -25.28 1.09 2.15
C LEU A 339 -25.97 2.17 3.02
N ASN A 340 -27.29 2.33 2.86
CA ASN A 340 -28.12 3.37 3.46
C ASN A 340 -27.52 4.79 3.44
N CYS A 341 -26.83 5.15 2.35
CA CYS A 341 -26.25 6.48 2.17
C CYS A 341 -27.29 7.58 2.42
N SER A 342 -27.00 8.50 3.36
CA SER A 342 -27.98 9.47 3.85
C SER A 342 -27.30 10.72 4.43
N PHE A 343 -27.83 11.88 4.05
CA PHE A 343 -27.39 13.21 4.50
C PHE A 343 -28.38 13.79 5.52
N LYS A 344 -27.96 14.33 6.68
CA LYS A 344 -28.88 14.94 7.67
C LYS A 344 -28.28 16.15 8.36
N CYS A 345 -29.15 17.07 8.78
CA CYS A 345 -28.78 18.11 9.73
C CYS A 345 -28.57 17.52 11.12
N SER A 346 -27.49 17.93 11.79
CA SER A 346 -27.17 17.56 13.18
C SER A 346 -26.93 18.79 14.09
N TYR A 347 -26.71 19.97 13.51
CA TYR A 347 -26.48 21.21 14.26
C TYR A 347 -27.06 22.43 13.55
N VAL A 348 -27.63 23.34 14.32
CA VAL A 348 -28.07 24.66 13.84
C VAL A 348 -27.61 25.77 14.79
N VAL A 349 -27.50 26.99 14.29
CA VAL A 349 -27.39 28.19 15.14
C VAL A 349 -28.66 29.01 14.95
N THR A 350 -29.37 29.32 16.03
CA THR A 350 -30.62 30.09 16.02
C THR A 350 -30.65 31.07 17.19
N ASN A 351 -31.01 32.34 16.94
CA ASN A 351 -30.86 33.44 17.93
C ASN A 351 -29.42 33.56 18.49
N GLY A 352 -28.41 33.21 17.69
CA GLY A 352 -27.01 33.17 18.11
C GLY A 352 -26.61 31.95 18.96
N LEU A 353 -27.55 31.12 19.39
CA LEU A 353 -27.29 29.92 20.18
C LEU A 353 -27.13 28.68 19.29
N GLY A 354 -26.08 27.90 19.52
CA GLY A 354 -25.87 26.60 18.88
C GLY A 354 -26.74 25.52 19.51
N VAL A 355 -27.44 24.73 18.68
CA VAL A 355 -28.35 23.67 19.12
C VAL A 355 -28.00 22.36 18.40
N ASN A 356 -27.73 21.33 19.19
CA ASN A 356 -27.59 19.95 18.70
C ASN A 356 -28.98 19.43 18.34
N VAL A 357 -29.23 19.19 17.05
CA VAL A 357 -30.51 18.68 16.55
C VAL A 357 -30.35 17.24 16.07
N PHE A 358 -31.42 16.46 16.20
CA PHE A 358 -31.47 15.10 15.72
C PHE A 358 -32.92 14.67 15.48
N LYS A 359 -33.10 13.62 14.69
CA LYS A 359 -34.34 12.84 14.66
C LYS A 359 -34.14 11.54 15.43
N ASP A 360 -35.18 11.04 16.08
CA ASP A 360 -35.19 9.75 16.77
C ASP A 360 -36.60 9.09 16.67
N PRO A 361 -36.93 8.44 15.55
CA PRO A 361 -38.29 7.91 15.33
C PRO A 361 -38.55 6.65 16.15
N VAL A 362 -39.51 6.72 17.07
CA VAL A 362 -39.90 5.63 17.99
C VAL A 362 -40.17 4.27 17.32
N ALA A 363 -40.64 4.27 16.06
CA ALA A 363 -40.96 3.05 15.31
C ALA A 363 -39.77 2.45 14.53
N ASP A 364 -38.62 3.12 14.48
CA ASP A 364 -37.39 2.60 13.86
C ASP A 364 -36.16 3.32 14.45
N PRO A 365 -35.60 2.81 15.57
CA PRO A 365 -34.46 3.42 16.26
C PRO A 365 -33.20 3.57 15.42
N ASN A 366 -33.05 2.77 14.34
CA ASN A 366 -31.95 2.92 13.39
C ASN A 366 -31.99 4.31 12.71
N LYS A 367 -33.20 4.88 12.53
CA LYS A 367 -33.38 6.22 11.94
C LYS A 367 -32.85 7.36 12.82
N ARG A 368 -32.36 7.08 14.03
CA ARG A 368 -31.71 8.07 14.88
C ARG A 368 -30.53 8.72 14.15
N SER A 369 -30.46 10.06 14.15
CA SER A 369 -29.30 10.78 13.59
C SER A 369 -28.30 11.16 14.68
N LYS A 370 -27.05 11.34 14.26
CA LYS A 370 -25.99 11.92 15.08
C LYS A 370 -26.33 13.35 15.49
N LYS A 371 -25.71 13.81 16.58
CA LYS A 371 -25.98 15.11 17.23
C LYS A 371 -24.82 16.08 17.09
N GLY A 372 -25.13 17.36 16.90
CA GLY A 372 -24.17 18.46 16.96
C GLY A 372 -23.15 18.50 15.83
N ARG A 373 -22.05 19.23 16.05
CA ARG A 373 -20.88 19.24 15.16
C ARG A 373 -20.19 17.87 15.22
N LEU A 374 -19.78 17.36 14.06
CA LEU A 374 -19.14 16.05 13.90
C LEU A 374 -17.69 16.20 13.41
N SER A 375 -16.87 15.22 13.76
CA SER A 375 -15.49 15.02 13.27
C SER A 375 -15.17 13.52 13.22
N LEU A 376 -14.25 13.11 12.34
CA LEU A 376 -13.87 11.72 12.16
C LEU A 376 -12.45 11.49 12.67
N HIS A 377 -12.25 10.52 13.57
CA HIS A 377 -10.96 10.27 14.22
C HIS A 377 -10.59 8.78 14.15
N LYS A 378 -9.37 8.45 14.59
CA LYS A 378 -9.01 7.07 14.94
C LYS A 378 -8.99 6.87 16.45
N THR A 379 -9.47 5.73 16.90
CA THR A 379 -9.28 5.25 18.28
C THR A 379 -7.81 4.84 18.51
N PRO A 380 -7.38 4.66 19.77
CA PRO A 380 -6.11 4.02 20.08
C PRO A 380 -5.97 2.58 19.54
N SER A 381 -7.08 1.88 19.22
CA SER A 381 -7.10 0.60 18.51
C SER A 381 -6.90 0.72 16.98
N GLY A 382 -6.87 1.94 16.43
CA GLY A 382 -6.75 2.22 15.00
C GLY A 382 -8.07 2.21 14.20
N GLU A 383 -9.19 1.98 14.88
CA GLU A 383 -10.54 1.94 14.31
C GLU A 383 -11.11 3.36 14.10
N TYR A 384 -12.07 3.53 13.20
CA TYR A 384 -12.66 4.84 12.91
C TYR A 384 -13.85 5.15 13.83
N VAL A 385 -13.81 6.32 14.47
CA VAL A 385 -14.87 6.83 15.35
C VAL A 385 -15.30 8.23 14.93
N THR A 386 -16.61 8.46 14.89
CA THR A 386 -17.20 9.79 14.69
C THR A 386 -17.53 10.40 16.04
N LEU A 387 -16.83 11.47 16.42
CA LEU A 387 -17.13 12.22 17.62
C LEU A 387 -18.29 13.18 17.36
N GLU A 388 -19.30 13.12 18.22
CA GLU A 388 -20.54 13.90 18.14
C GLU A 388 -20.50 15.09 19.11
N GLU A 389 -21.47 16.00 18.98
CA GLU A 389 -21.72 17.10 19.93
C GLU A 389 -20.55 18.09 20.08
N GLY A 390 -19.64 18.16 19.10
CA GLY A 390 -18.43 18.99 19.15
C GLY A 390 -17.25 18.37 19.90
N LYS A 391 -17.33 17.12 20.36
CA LYS A 391 -16.27 16.49 21.18
C LYS A 391 -14.91 16.33 20.49
N GLY A 392 -14.84 16.49 19.17
CA GLY A 392 -13.56 16.61 18.46
C GLY A 392 -12.77 17.87 18.83
N ASP A 393 -13.45 18.94 19.27
CA ASP A 393 -12.81 20.17 19.76
C ASP A 393 -12.10 19.98 21.13
N LEU A 394 -12.14 18.77 21.71
CA LEU A 394 -11.40 18.36 22.92
C LEU A 394 -10.03 17.72 22.60
N GLU A 395 -9.74 17.44 21.32
CA GLU A 395 -8.48 16.84 20.81
C GLU A 395 -8.10 15.45 21.39
N GLU A 396 -8.92 14.83 22.24
CA GLU A 396 -8.69 13.53 22.89
C GLU A 396 -8.34 12.36 21.94
N TYR A 397 -8.81 12.42 20.68
CA TYR A 397 -8.61 11.39 19.65
C TYR A 397 -7.69 11.85 18.50
N GLY A 398 -7.00 12.98 18.68
CA GLY A 398 -6.08 13.56 17.71
C GLY A 398 -6.77 14.37 16.61
N VAL A 399 -6.33 14.20 15.36
CA VAL A 399 -6.66 15.08 14.24
C VAL A 399 -7.90 14.61 13.48
N ASP A 400 -8.86 15.52 13.30
CA ASP A 400 -10.03 15.33 12.44
C ASP A 400 -9.62 15.00 10.99
N LEU A 401 -10.03 13.81 10.53
CA LEU A 401 -9.75 13.28 9.20
C LEU A 401 -10.63 13.91 8.11
N LEU A 402 -11.59 14.76 8.47
CA LEU A 402 -12.39 15.54 7.52
C LEU A 402 -11.64 16.82 7.09
N HIS A 403 -11.07 16.81 5.89
CA HIS A 403 -10.41 17.98 5.32
C HIS A 403 -11.39 18.85 4.54
N THR A 404 -11.25 20.19 4.60
CA THR A 404 -11.99 21.10 3.73
C THR A 404 -11.62 20.84 2.26
N VAL A 405 -12.57 20.36 1.47
CA VAL A 405 -12.40 20.06 0.03
C VAL A 405 -13.04 21.12 -0.87
N PHE A 406 -14.06 21.84 -0.37
CA PHE A 406 -14.73 22.93 -1.08
C PHE A 406 -15.08 24.06 -0.13
N LYS A 407 -14.92 25.31 -0.56
CA LYS A 407 -15.28 26.50 0.22
C LYS A 407 -15.66 27.66 -0.70
N ASN A 408 -16.81 28.29 -0.44
CA ASN A 408 -17.26 29.54 -1.09
C ASN A 408 -17.23 29.50 -2.64
N GLY A 409 -17.59 28.37 -3.26
CA GLY A 409 -17.56 28.19 -4.71
C GLY A 409 -16.25 27.61 -5.28
N THR A 410 -15.19 27.51 -4.48
CA THR A 410 -13.87 27.02 -4.91
C THR A 410 -13.58 25.61 -4.38
N ILE A 411 -12.90 24.79 -5.19
CA ILE A 411 -12.32 23.52 -4.74
C ILE A 411 -11.00 23.83 -4.05
N ILE A 412 -10.85 23.38 -2.81
CA ILE A 412 -9.70 23.65 -1.92
C ILE A 412 -8.69 22.50 -1.95
N LYS A 413 -9.17 21.26 -2.16
CA LYS A 413 -8.33 20.06 -2.20
C LYS A 413 -8.87 19.07 -3.23
N THR A 414 -7.99 18.59 -4.10
CA THR A 414 -8.23 17.54 -5.09
C THR A 414 -7.40 16.30 -4.75
N TYR A 415 -7.74 15.17 -5.37
CA TYR A 415 -7.00 13.91 -5.26
C TYR A 415 -6.80 13.34 -6.67
N THR A 416 -5.58 12.94 -7.00
CA THR A 416 -5.33 12.15 -8.23
C THR A 416 -5.98 10.77 -8.12
N PHE A 417 -6.07 10.02 -9.22
CA PHE A 417 -6.61 8.66 -9.17
C PHE A 417 -5.63 7.70 -8.48
N ASP A 418 -4.32 7.92 -8.63
CA ASP A 418 -3.27 7.04 -8.11
C ASP A 418 -3.10 7.16 -6.58
N GLU A 419 -3.19 8.38 -6.02
CA GLU A 419 -3.12 8.61 -4.56
C GLU A 419 -4.18 7.84 -3.76
N LYS A 420 -5.31 7.49 -4.40
CA LYS A 420 -6.41 6.72 -3.79
C LYS A 420 -6.09 5.23 -3.65
N MET A 421 -5.14 4.71 -4.44
CA MET A 421 -4.64 3.34 -4.35
C MET A 421 -3.58 3.19 -3.24
N THR A 422 -2.76 4.24 -3.01
CA THR A 422 -1.53 4.17 -2.20
C THR A 422 -1.65 4.77 -0.80
N GLY A 423 -2.86 5.02 -0.29
CA GLY A 423 -3.08 5.52 1.06
C GLY A 423 -2.56 4.56 2.13
N LEU A 424 -1.55 4.98 2.91
CA LEU A 424 -0.79 4.21 3.91
C LEU A 424 -1.64 3.19 4.71
N GLN A 425 -1.67 1.93 4.26
CA GLN A 425 -2.37 0.85 4.97
C GLN A 425 -1.42 0.22 5.97
N LEU A 426 -1.39 0.78 7.19
CA LEU A 426 -0.63 0.28 8.33
C LEU A 426 -1.05 -1.16 8.67
N ASN A 427 -0.35 -2.13 8.09
CA ASN A 427 -0.50 -3.54 8.37
C ASN A 427 0.63 -3.96 9.33
N PHE A 428 0.30 -4.22 10.59
CA PHE A 428 1.28 -4.61 11.60
C PHE A 428 1.66 -6.10 11.54
N ARG A 429 1.00 -6.91 10.69
CA ARG A 429 1.28 -8.34 10.55
C ARG A 429 2.75 -8.68 10.21
N PRO A 430 3.45 -7.97 9.30
CA PRO A 430 4.85 -8.27 8.98
C PRO A 430 5.82 -8.07 10.17
N ILE A 431 5.43 -7.30 11.20
CA ILE A 431 6.22 -7.17 12.45
C ILE A 431 6.19 -8.48 13.25
N MET A 432 5.11 -9.25 13.15
CA MET A 432 4.97 -10.56 13.81
C MET A 432 5.58 -11.70 12.99
N GLU A 433 5.97 -11.43 11.74
CA GLU A 433 6.63 -12.37 10.84
C GLU A 433 8.17 -12.17 10.93
N PRO A 434 9.01 -13.22 10.75
CA PRO A 434 10.44 -13.16 11.12
C PRO A 434 11.23 -12.01 10.50
N LEU A 435 10.95 -11.67 9.24
CA LEU A 435 11.62 -10.60 8.50
C LEU A 435 11.48 -9.23 9.20
N GLY A 436 10.26 -8.86 9.62
CA GLY A 436 10.01 -7.60 10.31
C GLY A 436 10.43 -7.64 11.77
N PHE A 437 10.23 -8.77 12.46
CA PHE A 437 10.66 -8.94 13.85
C PHE A 437 12.18 -8.77 14.03
N ILE A 438 12.98 -9.42 13.17
CA ILE A 438 14.44 -9.30 13.23
C ILE A 438 14.90 -7.88 12.86
N LYS A 439 14.24 -7.21 11.90
CA LYS A 439 14.53 -5.81 11.53
C LYS A 439 14.31 -4.82 12.69
N ILE A 440 13.39 -5.10 13.63
CA ILE A 440 13.25 -4.34 14.89
C ILE A 440 14.40 -4.61 15.86
N LEU A 441 14.86 -5.86 15.99
CA LEU A 441 16.02 -6.18 16.85
C LEU A 441 17.30 -5.52 16.31
N GLU A 442 17.52 -5.55 15.00
CA GLU A 442 18.61 -4.83 14.32
C GLU A 442 18.55 -3.32 14.58
N TRP A 443 17.37 -2.72 14.51
CA TRP A 443 17.17 -1.30 14.81
C TRP A 443 17.57 -0.95 16.26
N ILE A 444 17.10 -1.73 17.24
CA ILE A 444 17.39 -1.52 18.67
C ILE A 444 18.88 -1.76 18.95
N PHE A 445 19.49 -2.80 18.37
CA PHE A 445 20.89 -3.15 18.62
C PHE A 445 21.84 -2.17 17.93
N ALA A 446 21.46 -1.56 16.81
CA ALA A 446 22.20 -0.46 16.20
C ALA A 446 22.25 0.78 17.11
N ILE A 447 21.14 1.12 17.79
CA ILE A 447 21.11 2.22 18.78
C ILE A 447 22.11 1.95 19.90
N PHE A 448 22.09 0.76 20.50
CA PHE A 448 23.06 0.43 21.55
C PHE A 448 24.51 0.48 21.06
N ALA A 449 24.79 0.01 19.84
CA ALA A 449 26.13 0.08 19.25
C ALA A 449 26.65 1.52 19.08
N PHE A 450 25.89 2.42 18.42
CA PHE A 450 26.38 3.80 18.22
C PHE A 450 26.35 4.63 19.49
N ALA A 451 25.34 4.47 20.36
CA ALA A 451 25.22 5.27 21.57
C ALA A 451 26.32 4.96 22.60
N THR A 452 26.66 3.66 22.78
CA THR A 452 27.68 3.25 23.77
C THR A 452 29.12 3.49 23.32
N CYS A 453 29.38 3.68 22.02
CA CYS A 453 30.67 4.10 21.49
C CYS A 453 30.75 5.63 21.28
N GLY A 454 29.86 6.20 20.46
CA GLY A 454 29.86 7.62 20.08
C GLY A 454 29.50 8.59 21.20
N GLY A 455 28.73 8.14 22.20
CA GLY A 455 28.40 8.92 23.40
C GLY A 455 29.41 8.81 24.54
N TYR A 456 30.53 8.10 24.36
CA TYR A 456 31.45 7.77 25.45
C TYR A 456 32.44 8.89 25.78
N SER A 457 32.57 9.16 27.09
CA SER A 457 33.66 9.94 27.67
C SER A 457 34.20 9.21 28.90
N GLY A 458 35.53 9.10 29.00
CA GLY A 458 36.25 8.39 30.04
C GLY A 458 37.28 9.30 30.71
N LYS A 459 37.54 9.01 31.99
CA LYS A 459 38.56 9.68 32.79
C LYS A 459 39.40 8.65 33.54
N SER A 460 40.71 8.71 33.34
CA SER A 460 41.68 7.98 34.16
C SER A 460 42.51 8.97 35.01
N VAL A 461 43.06 8.49 36.12
CA VAL A 461 44.01 9.23 36.97
C VAL A 461 45.30 8.43 37.07
N ILE A 462 46.41 9.09 36.77
CA ILE A 462 47.76 8.54 36.88
C ILE A 462 48.44 9.21 38.08
N SER A 463 49.07 8.39 38.92
CA SER A 463 49.96 8.86 39.97
C SER A 463 51.41 8.62 39.55
N VAL A 464 52.24 9.66 39.67
CA VAL A 464 53.68 9.60 39.49
C VAL A 464 54.32 9.66 40.86
N PHE A 465 54.99 8.58 41.25
CA PHE A 465 55.71 8.44 42.50
C PHE A 465 57.18 8.80 42.28
N CYS A 466 57.67 9.80 43.00
CA CYS A 466 59.02 10.32 42.86
C CYS A 466 59.86 9.88 44.07
N ARG A 467 61.08 9.36 43.86
CA ARG A 467 62.02 9.10 44.97
C ARG A 467 62.47 10.39 45.67
N ASP A 468 62.78 11.41 44.87
CA ASP A 468 63.36 12.68 45.32
C ASP A 468 62.51 13.89 44.87
N GLY A 469 61.24 13.89 45.27
CA GLY A 469 60.31 15.00 45.00
C GLY A 469 58.88 14.72 45.48
N PRO A 470 57.96 15.71 45.38
CA PRO A 470 56.56 15.51 45.68
C PRO A 470 55.87 14.65 44.60
N ASN A 471 55.11 13.65 45.01
CA ASN A 471 54.31 12.81 44.10
C ASN A 471 53.28 13.67 43.35
N ALA A 472 53.12 13.43 42.06
CA ALA A 472 52.23 14.20 41.19
C ALA A 472 51.05 13.35 40.68
N THR A 473 49.93 14.00 40.35
CA THR A 473 48.80 13.37 39.67
C THR A 473 48.49 14.03 38.32
N LEU A 474 48.06 13.21 37.37
CA LEU A 474 47.63 13.61 36.03
C LEU A 474 46.21 13.10 35.78
N ASN A 475 45.33 13.97 35.29
CA ASN A 475 43.97 13.63 34.91
C ASN A 475 43.92 13.45 33.39
N VAL A 476 43.62 12.24 32.93
CA VAL A 476 43.54 11.91 31.51
C VAL A 476 42.07 11.76 31.13
N ASN A 477 41.52 12.80 30.48
CA ASN A 477 40.17 12.78 29.93
C ASN A 477 40.24 12.44 28.44
N PHE A 478 39.48 11.45 27.99
CA PHE A 478 39.40 11.06 26.59
C PHE A 478 37.97 10.65 26.24
N SER A 479 37.55 10.90 25.01
CA SER A 479 36.18 10.62 24.53
C SER A 479 36.22 10.16 23.08
N TYR A 480 35.07 9.73 22.56
CA TYR A 480 34.92 9.57 21.10
C TYR A 480 35.33 10.88 20.39
N PRO A 481 36.12 10.83 19.29
CA PRO A 481 36.51 9.64 18.53
C PRO A 481 37.91 9.06 18.87
N PHE A 482 38.41 9.16 20.11
CA PHE A 482 39.63 8.46 20.56
C PHE A 482 40.92 8.81 19.80
N LYS A 483 41.08 10.08 19.44
CA LYS A 483 42.33 10.68 18.92
C LYS A 483 43.30 10.91 20.09
N LEU A 484 43.87 9.82 20.62
CA LEU A 484 44.69 9.85 21.86
C LEU A 484 45.96 10.70 21.68
N ASN A 485 46.55 10.69 20.49
CA ASN A 485 47.58 11.60 20.00
C ASN A 485 47.28 13.11 20.16
N GLN A 486 46.02 13.50 20.43
CA GLN A 486 45.61 14.88 20.73
C GLN A 486 45.27 15.09 22.22
N VAL A 487 45.17 14.02 23.01
CA VAL A 487 44.90 14.09 24.45
C VAL A 487 46.19 14.42 25.20
N VAL A 488 46.28 15.64 25.74
CA VAL A 488 47.39 16.10 26.58
C VAL A 488 47.46 15.28 27.86
N LEU A 489 48.58 14.56 28.05
CA LEU A 489 48.92 13.82 29.26
C LEU A 489 49.66 14.72 30.28
N VAL A 490 50.58 15.54 29.79
CA VAL A 490 51.31 16.55 30.59
C VAL A 490 51.17 17.91 29.92
N PRO A 491 50.49 18.90 30.55
CA PRO A 491 50.45 20.27 30.03
C PRO A 491 51.82 20.93 30.03
N SER A 492 52.10 21.74 29.00
CA SER A 492 53.36 22.48 28.89
C SER A 492 53.65 23.32 30.15
N GLY A 493 54.89 23.22 30.67
CA GLY A 493 55.33 23.96 31.85
C GLY A 493 54.90 23.38 33.20
N LYS A 494 54.37 22.15 33.26
CA LYS A 494 54.09 21.48 34.54
C LYS A 494 55.33 20.76 35.07
N ASP A 495 55.75 21.12 36.28
CA ASP A 495 56.81 20.42 37.00
C ASP A 495 56.31 19.07 37.57
N ILE A 496 57.10 18.01 37.34
CA ILE A 496 56.87 16.66 37.87
C ILE A 496 58.22 16.12 38.35
N CYS A 497 58.29 15.56 39.56
CA CYS A 497 59.52 15.10 40.20
C CYS A 497 60.69 16.12 40.12
N ASN A 498 60.41 17.39 40.43
CA ASN A 498 61.34 18.52 40.36
C ASN A 498 61.93 18.81 38.97
N ARG A 499 61.26 18.42 37.88
CA ARG A 499 61.63 18.75 36.50
C ARG A 499 60.45 19.26 35.68
N THR A 500 60.66 20.32 34.91
CA THR A 500 59.68 20.83 33.93
C THR A 500 59.66 19.91 32.71
N LEU A 501 58.53 19.25 32.44
CA LEU A 501 58.37 18.40 31.26
C LEU A 501 57.79 19.19 30.08
N GLN A 502 58.16 18.78 28.86
CA GLN A 502 57.53 19.28 27.63
C GLN A 502 56.12 18.69 27.47
N GLU A 503 55.28 19.37 26.69
CA GLU A 503 53.92 18.91 26.42
C GLU A 503 53.94 17.53 25.78
N THR A 504 53.27 16.58 26.44
CA THR A 504 53.25 15.17 26.04
C THR A 504 51.81 14.75 25.84
N HIS A 505 51.50 14.14 24.70
CA HIS A 505 50.19 13.55 24.41
C HIS A 505 50.25 12.01 24.57
N LEU A 506 49.09 11.35 24.66
CA LEU A 506 49.04 9.88 24.67
C LEU A 506 49.48 9.28 23.32
N ILE A 507 50.06 8.08 23.34
CA ILE A 507 50.39 7.35 22.11
C ILE A 507 49.12 6.71 21.49
N GLY A 508 48.96 6.91 20.18
CA GLY A 508 48.00 6.19 19.35
C GLY A 508 46.83 7.03 18.81
N ASP A 509 46.17 6.49 17.79
CA ASP A 509 44.92 7.02 17.25
C ASP A 509 44.01 5.82 16.95
N SER A 510 42.75 5.89 17.33
CA SER A 510 41.74 4.86 17.03
C SER A 510 40.44 5.47 16.49
N SER A 511 40.52 6.68 15.93
CA SER A 511 39.37 7.37 15.37
C SER A 511 38.85 6.71 14.12
N SER A 512 39.72 6.25 13.21
CA SER A 512 39.29 5.62 11.97
C SER A 512 38.42 4.39 12.19
N SER A 513 38.71 3.56 13.20
CA SER A 513 37.89 2.39 13.54
C SER A 513 36.63 2.75 14.34
N ALA A 514 36.69 3.72 15.26
CA ALA A 514 35.53 4.19 16.01
C ALA A 514 34.51 4.93 15.12
N GLU A 515 35.00 5.86 14.28
CA GLU A 515 34.20 6.66 13.34
C GLU A 515 33.56 5.76 12.27
N PHE A 516 34.27 4.75 11.77
CA PHE A 516 33.71 3.74 10.86
C PHE A 516 32.63 2.88 11.54
N PHE A 517 32.87 2.39 12.75
CA PHE A 517 31.90 1.60 13.51
C PHE A 517 30.60 2.38 13.81
N VAL A 518 30.73 3.61 14.31
CA VAL A 518 29.58 4.50 14.56
C VAL A 518 28.85 4.85 13.26
N SER A 519 29.58 5.08 12.16
CA SER A 519 28.95 5.35 10.85
C SER A 519 28.12 4.17 10.35
N VAL A 520 28.66 2.94 10.38
CA VAL A 520 27.93 1.71 10.00
C VAL A 520 26.67 1.54 10.86
N ALA A 521 26.78 1.76 12.18
CA ALA A 521 25.66 1.66 13.11
C ALA A 521 24.56 2.73 12.86
N VAL A 522 24.93 3.97 12.52
CA VAL A 522 23.96 5.03 12.19
C VAL A 522 23.27 4.76 10.84
N PHE A 523 23.99 4.31 9.83
CA PHE A 523 23.38 3.92 8.55
C PHE A 523 22.46 2.69 8.70
N ALA A 524 22.84 1.70 9.53
CA ALA A 524 22.00 0.56 9.86
C ALA A 524 20.70 0.98 10.56
N PHE A 525 20.78 1.89 11.54
CA PHE A 525 19.62 2.46 12.23
C PHE A 525 18.65 3.17 11.25
N LEU A 526 19.17 4.03 10.36
CA LEU A 526 18.36 4.73 9.36
C LEU A 526 17.73 3.76 8.35
N TYR A 527 18.48 2.72 7.94
CA TYR A 527 17.97 1.68 7.05
C TYR A 527 16.81 0.91 7.68
N CYS A 528 16.94 0.47 8.94
CA CYS A 528 15.88 -0.29 9.59
C CYS A 528 14.58 0.54 9.74
N ILE A 529 14.67 1.86 9.97
CA ILE A 529 13.49 2.73 9.95
C ILE A 529 12.83 2.72 8.56
N ALA A 530 13.61 2.89 7.49
CA ALA A 530 13.09 2.89 6.13
C ALA A 530 12.44 1.55 5.75
N ALA A 531 13.09 0.43 6.08
CA ALA A 531 12.58 -0.92 5.85
C ALA A 531 11.29 -1.20 6.66
N LEU A 532 11.24 -0.82 7.93
CA LEU A 532 10.03 -1.00 8.76
C LEU A 532 8.85 -0.14 8.27
N VAL A 533 9.10 1.11 7.83
CA VAL A 533 8.07 1.94 7.19
C VAL A 533 7.58 1.30 5.88
N LEU A 534 8.48 0.71 5.08
CA LEU A 534 8.12 -0.02 3.87
C LEU A 534 7.26 -1.25 4.18
N TYR A 535 7.66 -2.09 5.14
CA TYR A 535 6.95 -3.33 5.50
C TYR A 535 5.58 -3.06 6.12
N VAL A 536 5.45 -2.03 6.96
CA VAL A 536 4.19 -1.73 7.66
C VAL A 536 3.24 -0.91 6.78
N GLY A 537 3.76 0.03 5.99
CA GLY A 537 2.94 0.98 5.22
C GLY A 537 2.75 0.66 3.73
N TYR A 538 3.71 -0.03 3.12
CA TYR A 538 3.85 -0.18 1.66
C TYR A 538 4.25 -1.60 1.24
N LEU A 539 3.85 -2.63 2.00
CA LEU A 539 4.14 -4.04 1.71
C LEU A 539 3.71 -4.47 0.28
N HIS A 540 2.66 -3.84 -0.24
CA HIS A 540 2.23 -4.04 -1.63
C HIS A 540 3.33 -3.59 -2.61
N VAL A 541 3.89 -2.38 -2.48
CA VAL A 541 5.01 -1.89 -3.30
C VAL A 541 6.27 -2.74 -3.13
N TYR A 542 6.54 -3.23 -1.91
CA TYR A 542 7.67 -4.13 -1.64
C TYR A 542 7.53 -5.45 -2.44
N ASN A 543 6.32 -6.01 -2.54
CA ASN A 543 6.08 -7.30 -3.20
C ASN A 543 5.69 -7.18 -4.69
N GLU A 544 5.14 -6.05 -5.15
CA GLU A 544 4.70 -5.81 -6.54
C GLU A 544 5.86 -5.77 -7.54
N SER A 545 7.09 -5.58 -7.07
CA SER A 545 8.29 -5.63 -7.90
C SER A 545 9.36 -6.48 -7.24
N ASN A 546 9.84 -7.51 -7.96
CA ASN A 546 10.98 -8.35 -7.55
C ASN A 546 12.24 -7.53 -7.17
N ARG A 547 12.32 -6.25 -7.58
CA ARG A 547 13.37 -5.32 -7.17
C ARG A 547 13.35 -5.01 -5.66
N GLY A 548 12.18 -4.96 -5.02
CA GLY A 548 12.05 -4.63 -3.59
C GLY A 548 12.84 -5.58 -2.69
N PRO A 549 12.53 -6.89 -2.70
CA PRO A 549 13.22 -7.86 -1.85
C PRO A 549 14.66 -8.12 -2.29
N MET A 550 14.95 -8.01 -3.60
CA MET A 550 16.33 -8.08 -4.12
C MET A 550 17.20 -6.96 -3.56
N ILE A 551 16.68 -5.73 -3.43
CA ILE A 551 17.41 -4.60 -2.84
C ILE A 551 17.57 -4.80 -1.32
N ASP A 552 16.52 -5.21 -0.59
CA ASP A 552 16.66 -5.48 0.86
C ASP A 552 17.65 -6.61 1.16
N PHE A 553 17.62 -7.71 0.39
CA PHE A 553 18.60 -8.78 0.54
C PHE A 553 20.04 -8.31 0.28
N VAL A 554 20.29 -7.58 -0.81
CA VAL A 554 21.62 -7.06 -1.13
C VAL A 554 22.11 -6.08 -0.06
N VAL A 555 21.25 -5.17 0.41
CA VAL A 555 21.62 -4.21 1.47
C VAL A 555 21.82 -4.92 2.81
N THR A 556 21.01 -5.93 3.15
CA THR A 556 21.17 -6.75 4.36
C THR A 556 22.48 -7.54 4.33
N CYS A 557 22.90 -8.10 3.19
CA CYS A 557 24.22 -8.71 3.02
C CYS A 557 25.38 -7.69 3.14
N LEU A 558 25.23 -6.49 2.58
CA LEU A 558 26.24 -5.43 2.71
C LEU A 558 26.41 -4.98 4.16
N PHE A 559 25.31 -4.79 4.90
CA PHE A 559 25.39 -4.47 6.33
C PHE A 559 25.96 -5.62 7.17
N ALA A 560 25.63 -6.88 6.87
CA ALA A 560 26.27 -8.03 7.52
C ALA A 560 27.80 -8.01 7.34
N PHE A 561 28.29 -7.75 6.12
CA PHE A 561 29.72 -7.58 5.86
C PHE A 561 30.31 -6.37 6.61
N PHE A 562 29.66 -5.20 6.56
CA PHE A 562 30.16 -4.01 7.24
C PHE A 562 30.16 -4.16 8.76
N TRP A 563 29.19 -4.85 9.38
CA TRP A 563 29.20 -5.16 10.81
C TRP A 563 30.35 -6.09 11.19
N LEU A 564 30.72 -7.08 10.37
CA LEU A 564 31.90 -7.91 10.61
C LEU A 564 33.18 -7.07 10.61
N VAL A 565 33.39 -6.28 9.55
CA VAL A 565 34.63 -5.49 9.39
C VAL A 565 34.71 -4.38 10.45
N SER A 566 33.63 -3.65 10.69
CA SER A 566 33.62 -2.51 11.63
C SER A 566 33.72 -2.96 13.08
N SER A 567 33.02 -4.03 13.48
CA SER A 567 33.13 -4.57 14.85
C SER A 567 34.51 -5.17 15.13
N SER A 568 35.15 -5.79 14.12
CA SER A 568 36.52 -6.30 14.25
C SER A 568 37.55 -5.18 14.34
N ALA A 569 37.43 -4.15 13.48
CA ALA A 569 38.29 -2.97 13.52
C ALA A 569 38.14 -2.20 14.84
N TRP A 570 36.91 -2.07 15.35
CA TRP A 570 36.65 -1.41 16.63
C TRP A 570 37.02 -2.27 17.84
N ALA A 571 36.92 -3.61 17.78
CA ALA A 571 37.47 -4.49 18.82
C ALA A 571 38.99 -4.30 18.97
N GLN A 572 39.73 -4.22 17.86
CA GLN A 572 41.16 -3.90 17.89
C GLN A 572 41.42 -2.45 18.33
N GLY A 573 40.62 -1.47 17.87
CA GLY A 573 40.71 -0.07 18.30
C GLY A 573 40.52 0.08 19.81
N LEU A 574 39.52 -0.58 20.39
CA LEU A 574 39.31 -0.63 21.83
C LEU A 574 40.45 -1.35 22.57
N GLY A 575 41.06 -2.37 21.95
CA GLY A 575 42.29 -2.99 22.44
C GLY A 575 43.43 -1.96 22.53
N ASN A 576 43.69 -1.22 21.45
CA ASN A 576 44.70 -0.17 21.39
C ASN A 576 44.44 0.91 22.46
N VAL A 577 43.20 1.42 22.56
CA VAL A 577 42.80 2.41 23.57
C VAL A 577 43.04 1.90 25.00
N LYS A 578 42.68 0.64 25.29
CA LYS A 578 42.92 0.01 26.61
C LYS A 578 44.41 -0.12 26.94
N THR A 579 45.25 -0.43 25.96
CA THR A 579 46.71 -0.49 26.13
C THR A 579 47.30 0.90 26.35
N SER A 580 46.98 1.89 25.51
CA SER A 580 47.52 3.26 25.57
C SER A 580 47.22 3.99 26.88
N ILE A 581 46.05 3.75 27.50
CA ILE A 581 45.70 4.34 28.80
C ILE A 581 46.07 3.44 30.00
N GLY A 582 46.55 2.23 29.75
CA GLY A 582 46.97 1.28 30.78
C GLY A 582 48.34 1.63 31.33
N THR A 583 48.68 1.11 32.52
CA THR A 583 49.94 1.40 33.22
C THR A 583 51.18 1.27 32.32
N GLU A 584 51.29 0.21 31.52
CA GLU A 584 52.44 0.03 30.62
C GLU A 584 52.43 1.01 29.44
N GLY A 585 51.29 1.28 28.79
CA GLY A 585 51.22 2.28 27.71
C GLY A 585 51.52 3.71 28.19
N ILE A 586 51.17 4.02 29.44
CA ILE A 586 51.55 5.27 30.10
C ILE A 586 53.05 5.32 30.41
N ARG A 587 53.66 4.21 30.89
CA ARG A 587 55.11 4.09 31.10
C ARG A 587 55.89 4.16 29.78
N GLU A 588 55.33 3.65 28.68
CA GLU A 588 55.92 3.79 27.35
C GLU A 588 55.85 5.23 26.83
N THR A 589 54.70 5.90 27.03
CA THR A 589 54.45 7.28 26.60
C THR A 589 55.30 8.30 27.38
N LEU A 590 55.31 8.22 28.70
CA LEU A 590 55.93 9.24 29.55
C LEU A 590 57.37 8.85 29.90
N SER A 591 58.33 9.46 29.20
CA SER A 591 59.77 9.16 29.32
C SER A 591 60.32 9.18 30.74
N ALA A 592 59.82 10.07 31.60
CA ALA A 592 60.19 10.14 33.02
C ALA A 592 59.93 8.82 33.80
N CYS A 593 58.98 7.99 33.34
CA CYS A 593 58.66 6.70 33.95
C CYS A 593 59.63 5.57 33.57
N LYS A 594 60.66 5.87 32.77
CA LYS A 594 61.73 4.94 32.34
C LYS A 594 63.06 5.21 33.06
N GLU A 595 63.09 6.15 34.00
CA GLU A 595 64.28 6.48 34.80
C GLU A 595 64.28 5.78 36.16
N ASP A 596 65.46 5.36 36.63
CA ASP A 596 65.64 4.74 37.94
C ASP A 596 65.22 5.66 39.09
N GLY A 597 64.10 5.34 39.73
CA GLY A 597 63.56 6.08 40.89
C GLY A 597 62.28 6.87 40.64
N ILE A 598 61.64 6.72 39.48
CA ILE A 598 60.29 7.25 39.22
C ILE A 598 59.37 6.09 38.82
N THR A 599 58.29 5.86 39.56
CA THR A 599 57.26 4.86 39.23
C THR A 599 55.95 5.54 38.85
N CYS A 600 55.34 5.09 37.76
CA CYS A 600 54.09 5.64 37.24
C CYS A 600 53.03 4.54 37.16
N ASP A 601 51.90 4.75 37.83
CA ASP A 601 50.78 3.81 37.89
C ASP A 601 49.43 4.51 37.69
N VAL A 602 48.51 3.84 36.99
CA VAL A 602 47.12 4.29 36.86
C VAL A 602 46.37 3.94 38.15
N THR A 603 46.10 4.93 38.99
CA THR A 603 45.44 4.77 40.28
C THR A 603 43.92 4.86 40.21
N SER A 604 43.37 5.36 39.09
CA SER A 604 41.94 5.25 38.78
C SER A 604 41.76 5.02 37.27
N PHE A 605 41.10 3.92 36.91
CA PHE A 605 40.84 3.56 35.52
C PHE A 605 39.48 4.06 35.05
N ALA A 606 39.41 4.61 33.84
CA ALA A 606 38.14 4.89 33.18
C ALA A 606 37.27 3.63 33.04
N ASN A 607 35.96 3.75 33.30
CA ASN A 607 35.03 2.63 33.19
C ASN A 607 34.87 2.19 31.71
N MET A 608 35.51 1.08 31.34
CA MET A 608 35.49 0.51 29.99
C MET A 608 34.26 -0.36 29.68
N GLY A 609 33.27 -0.41 30.58
CA GLY A 609 32.04 -1.18 30.38
C GLY A 609 31.27 -0.77 29.12
N GLY A 610 31.00 0.53 28.94
CA GLY A 610 30.27 1.04 27.78
C GLY A 610 30.92 0.69 26.44
N LEU A 611 32.23 0.92 26.30
CA LEU A 611 32.95 0.56 25.07
C LEU A 611 33.00 -0.95 24.83
N SER A 612 33.16 -1.75 25.88
CA SER A 612 33.16 -3.22 25.75
C SER A 612 31.78 -3.75 25.36
N VAL A 613 30.71 -3.13 25.86
CA VAL A 613 29.32 -3.38 25.44
C VAL A 613 29.09 -2.97 23.98
N SER A 614 29.69 -1.87 23.50
CA SER A 614 29.58 -1.46 22.09
C SER A 614 30.11 -2.52 21.13
N VAL A 615 31.24 -3.15 21.43
CA VAL A 615 31.82 -4.24 20.63
C VAL A 615 30.93 -5.48 20.67
N VAL A 616 30.35 -5.83 21.82
CA VAL A 616 29.38 -6.93 21.94
C VAL A 616 28.15 -6.67 21.06
N PHE A 617 27.57 -5.47 21.10
CA PHE A 617 26.44 -5.12 20.22
C PHE A 617 26.82 -5.10 18.74
N GLY A 618 28.07 -4.79 18.39
CA GLY A 618 28.58 -4.95 17.02
C GLY A 618 28.49 -6.39 16.51
N PHE A 619 29.01 -7.35 17.28
CA PHE A 619 28.94 -8.78 16.92
C PHE A 619 27.53 -9.37 17.06
N LEU A 620 26.68 -8.86 17.96
CA LEU A 620 25.26 -9.25 18.01
C LEU A 620 24.49 -8.73 16.79
N ASN A 621 24.78 -7.52 16.30
CA ASN A 621 24.25 -7.05 15.01
C ASN A 621 24.71 -7.97 13.88
N LEU A 622 26.00 -8.31 13.79
CA LEU A 622 26.49 -9.26 12.77
C LEU A 622 25.65 -10.55 12.73
N ILE A 623 25.36 -11.15 13.90
CA ILE A 623 24.55 -12.37 14.00
C ILE A 623 23.11 -12.13 13.53
N LEU A 624 22.48 -11.02 13.93
CA LEU A 624 21.12 -10.66 13.48
C LEU A 624 21.07 -10.45 11.96
N TRP A 625 21.94 -9.62 11.40
CA TRP A 625 21.94 -9.29 9.97
C TRP A 625 22.29 -10.50 9.08
N VAL A 626 23.19 -11.39 9.53
CA VAL A 626 23.44 -12.69 8.85
C VAL A 626 22.23 -13.62 8.94
N GLY A 627 21.55 -13.68 10.09
CA GLY A 627 20.32 -14.45 10.24
C GLY A 627 19.17 -13.92 9.40
N ASN A 628 19.03 -12.59 9.30
CA ASN A 628 18.00 -11.91 8.52
C ASN A 628 18.25 -12.03 7.02
N ALA A 629 19.51 -12.07 6.57
CA ALA A 629 19.85 -12.31 5.17
C ALA A 629 19.21 -13.59 4.62
N TRP A 630 19.04 -14.65 5.43
CA TRP A 630 18.32 -15.87 5.03
C TRP A 630 16.81 -15.66 4.86
N PHE A 631 16.18 -14.79 5.65
CA PHE A 631 14.76 -14.45 5.49
C PHE A 631 14.55 -13.51 4.31
N ALA A 632 15.35 -12.44 4.19
CA ALA A 632 15.35 -11.56 3.03
C ALA A 632 15.60 -12.33 1.72
N PHE A 633 16.51 -13.31 1.72
CA PHE A 633 16.79 -14.17 0.56
C PHE A 633 15.53 -14.93 0.09
N LYS A 634 14.69 -15.42 0.99
CA LYS A 634 13.47 -16.18 0.65
C LYS A 634 12.44 -15.36 -0.13
N GLU A 635 12.34 -14.08 0.20
CA GLU A 635 11.48 -13.12 -0.48
C GLU A 635 12.04 -12.70 -1.86
N THR A 636 13.32 -13.01 -2.16
CA THR A 636 13.88 -12.74 -3.49
C THR A 636 13.42 -13.72 -4.56
N SER A 637 13.41 -13.23 -5.80
CA SER A 637 13.28 -14.04 -7.02
C SER A 637 14.47 -14.98 -7.30
N TRP A 638 15.43 -15.13 -6.38
CA TRP A 638 16.51 -16.12 -6.46
C TRP A 638 16.21 -17.38 -5.64
N HIS A 639 15.58 -17.26 -4.46
CA HIS A 639 15.07 -18.41 -3.71
C HIS A 639 13.71 -18.87 -4.23
N THR A 640 12.86 -17.92 -4.59
CA THR A 640 11.49 -18.16 -5.09
C THR A 640 11.45 -17.73 -6.56
N PRO A 641 12.02 -18.53 -7.49
CA PRO A 641 12.18 -18.13 -8.88
C PRO A 641 10.82 -17.93 -9.57
N PRO A 642 10.69 -16.93 -10.48
CA PRO A 642 9.60 -16.89 -11.43
C PRO A 642 9.61 -18.18 -12.26
N GLN A 643 8.46 -18.80 -12.51
CA GLN A 643 8.40 -19.99 -13.36
C GLN A 643 8.59 -19.60 -14.85
N THR A 644 9.85 -19.53 -15.28
CA THR A 644 10.23 -19.34 -16.69
C THR A 644 10.44 -20.69 -17.37
N GLY A 645 9.89 -20.85 -18.58
CA GLY A 645 9.84 -22.13 -19.30
C GLY A 645 11.21 -22.72 -19.65
N SER A 646 11.26 -24.05 -19.66
CA SER A 646 12.47 -24.84 -19.98
C SER A 646 12.85 -24.71 -21.46
N THR A 647 13.86 -23.88 -21.75
CA THR A 647 14.58 -23.93 -23.03
C THR A 647 15.74 -24.89 -22.89
N THR A 648 15.61 -26.10 -23.44
CA THR A 648 16.64 -27.15 -23.35
C THR A 648 17.88 -26.74 -24.14
N GLN A 649 19.06 -26.79 -23.51
CA GLN A 649 20.34 -26.67 -24.22
C GLN A 649 20.56 -27.91 -25.10
N GLN A 650 21.01 -27.71 -26.34
CA GLN A 650 21.67 -28.76 -27.12
C GLN A 650 23.00 -28.23 -27.65
N GLY A 651 24.00 -29.11 -27.70
CA GLY A 651 25.41 -28.71 -27.79
C GLY A 651 25.88 -28.27 -29.17
N SER A 652 26.98 -27.54 -29.20
CA SER A 652 27.69 -27.15 -30.42
C SER A 652 28.55 -28.31 -30.94
N GLU A 653 27.97 -29.20 -31.74
CA GLU A 653 28.75 -30.11 -32.60
C GLU A 653 28.87 -29.53 -34.02
N SER A 654 30.09 -29.16 -34.40
CA SER A 654 30.41 -28.63 -35.72
C SER A 654 30.62 -29.78 -36.72
N VAL A 655 29.55 -30.27 -37.34
CA VAL A 655 29.63 -31.22 -38.46
C VAL A 655 29.94 -30.47 -39.75
N SER A 656 31.03 -30.87 -40.42
CA SER A 656 31.48 -30.28 -41.69
C SER A 656 30.67 -30.78 -42.88
N ALA A 657 30.34 -29.87 -43.80
CA ALA A 657 29.83 -30.25 -45.11
C ALA A 657 30.96 -30.86 -45.98
N PRO A 658 30.71 -31.96 -46.72
CA PRO A 658 31.69 -32.54 -47.63
C PRO A 658 31.86 -31.67 -48.90
N PRO A 659 33.01 -31.76 -49.60
CA PRO A 659 33.25 -30.98 -50.80
C PRO A 659 32.56 -31.55 -52.05
N ARG A 660 31.94 -30.64 -52.82
CA ARG A 660 31.64 -30.68 -54.28
C ARG A 660 31.46 -32.05 -54.97
N MET A 661 30.30 -32.20 -55.61
CA MET A 661 30.24 -32.04 -57.08
C MET A 661 29.23 -30.96 -57.43
#